data_AF-A0A959LX92-F1
#
_entry.id   AF-A0A959LX92-F1
#
_cell.length_a   1.000
_cell.length_b   1.000
_cell.length_c   1.000
_cell.angle_alpha   90.00
_cell.angle_beta   90.00
_cell.angle_gamma   90.00
#
_symmetry.space_group_name_H-M   'P 1'
#
loop_
_entity.id
_entity.type
_entity.pdbx_description
1 polymer ?
#
loop_
_entity_poly.entity_id
_entity_poly.type
_entity_poly.pdbx_seq_one_letter_code
_entity_poly.pdbx_strand_id
1 'polypeptide(L)'
;MFGKYTKLISLFAILFAMSFSNLTSKDAGGTSLYMYGAIIEATAQDDSEGGILANKEIRIINLGPIINHPGVDYAPTISADGKTLFYVSNKPGSIKTEDDELSHDFWVAKKADRMDTVFNQPYNLDPSNNMGLNGVNTVLNEGAASVAADRQSLYFTACNRPDGLGSCDIYKTSIQGDQWGRPVNLGRNVNSKNFDSQPTIAPDQSRIYFVSTRKGPNSDGEEDVKNFDIWYSDYDFDLEEWGAAKNLTAINTPGRDVSPFIAADGVTLFFASDGHEPNYGGQDFYVTRFDPSTDSWSKPDNIGTPINTENDEQFITLPASGDIIYFSSNREDLRGAQGSLDIYMAFVPSFFKAVSLAGTVRDECTGEFIPARISIRNPITGELYSDELNEGHQTFEKIITNEWYGDPKDNNKYINLEITAEHPSYGKRTIVQKIDKPEVTNKAGEEGAIALEYNVDITLGNRPVLKANVAMADYVKKNSGKNPAIAGFNGLVMEEVLSWDLYPLLNYVFFDIGSSTLPDRYIQFDGPNNAFKASFTDTTIPGGTMDKYYHVLNIYGFRLNQYPNEKITLVGCNDNTNDGEKGNTELSKSRAETVFNYLNKVWGISADRMKVEYRNFPEIKSNPKDSMGLAENRRVEILCDNWEVTKPVFEKDPKTFPQPVKMKWEMENGIDESIVASRRIEIQKGSGDWKTLTEVGRTESLYEWDWKSAEGKYPKNEESFTARLVVISKAGKECISEPVEVPVMQVSSEQKLVTQGADTMYENYSLILFKFNSYDAGPLNDRIMKDYVYNRVRPESVVEVIGHTDVVGLYETNAKLSLNRAKTVHTGINKESKGKYANLEMRGVGEDEPLYDNETPEGRFYNRTVQVLIKTPITGKE
;
A
#
# COMPACT_ATOMS: atom_id res chain seq x y z
N MET A 1 -35.66 47.00 -23.76
CA MET A 1 -34.74 47.92 -23.04
C MET A 1 -33.45 47.21 -22.58
N PHE A 2 -32.98 46.17 -23.30
CA PHE A 2 -31.83 45.33 -22.95
C PHE A 2 -30.87 45.21 -24.15
N GLY A 3 -30.29 46.34 -24.57
CA GLY A 3 -29.46 46.37 -25.80
C GLY A 3 -28.36 47.44 -25.75
N LYS A 4 -27.87 47.79 -24.56
CA LYS A 4 -26.84 48.83 -24.38
C LYS A 4 -25.61 48.43 -23.56
N TYR A 5 -25.53 47.20 -23.02
CA TYR A 5 -24.43 46.79 -22.14
C TYR A 5 -23.39 45.86 -22.77
N THR A 6 -23.66 45.25 -23.93
CA THR A 6 -22.68 44.42 -24.67
C THR A 6 -21.61 45.23 -25.42
N LYS A 7 -21.67 46.57 -25.40
CA LYS A 7 -20.69 47.45 -26.08
C LYS A 7 -19.56 47.97 -25.20
N LEU A 8 -19.56 47.70 -23.90
CA LEU A 8 -18.46 48.13 -23.00
C LEU A 8 -17.34 47.09 -22.91
N ILE A 9 -17.61 45.79 -23.12
CA ILE A 9 -16.59 44.74 -22.99
C ILE A 9 -15.77 44.62 -24.28
N SER A 10 -16.36 44.87 -25.46
CA SER A 10 -15.59 45.08 -26.68
C SER A 10 -14.71 46.33 -26.62
N LEU A 11 -14.94 47.25 -25.68
CA LEU A 11 -14.10 48.44 -25.48
C LEU A 11 -12.72 48.08 -24.87
N PHE A 12 -12.61 46.95 -24.17
CA PHE A 12 -11.37 46.50 -23.54
C PHE A 12 -10.36 45.86 -24.51
N ALA A 13 -10.83 45.34 -25.66
CA ALA A 13 -9.96 44.84 -26.73
C ALA A 13 -9.88 45.79 -27.94
N ILE A 14 -10.88 46.65 -28.18
CA ILE A 14 -10.95 47.50 -29.40
C ILE A 14 -10.31 48.88 -29.23
N LEU A 15 -10.00 49.35 -28.02
CA LEU A 15 -9.23 50.60 -27.86
C LEU A 15 -7.71 50.45 -28.01
N PHE A 16 -7.21 49.24 -28.28
CA PHE A 16 -5.77 48.94 -28.39
C PHE A 16 -5.30 48.45 -29.78
N ALA A 17 -6.16 48.45 -30.80
CA ALA A 17 -5.77 48.02 -32.14
C ALA A 17 -6.47 48.82 -33.25
N MET A 18 -5.80 49.84 -33.80
CA MET A 18 -6.11 50.36 -35.14
C MET A 18 -4.84 50.82 -35.88
N SER A 19 -4.27 49.96 -36.72
CA SER A 19 -4.27 50.16 -38.18
C SER A 19 -3.75 48.91 -38.90
N PHE A 20 -4.58 48.33 -39.79
CA PHE A 20 -4.21 47.20 -40.65
C PHE A 20 -3.78 47.69 -42.04
N SER A 21 -2.76 47.07 -42.65
CA SER A 21 -2.99 46.21 -43.84
C SER A 21 -1.71 45.57 -44.43
N ASN A 22 -1.86 44.26 -44.69
CA ASN A 22 -1.25 43.42 -45.73
C ASN A 22 0.27 43.18 -45.79
N LEU A 23 0.68 41.91 -45.56
CA LEU A 23 1.33 41.08 -46.60
C LEU A 23 1.41 39.61 -46.19
N THR A 24 0.92 38.75 -47.09
CA THR A 24 0.98 37.29 -47.04
C THR A 24 2.35 36.75 -47.48
N SER A 25 2.86 35.70 -46.82
CA SER A 25 3.57 34.62 -47.54
C SER A 25 3.60 33.30 -46.77
N LYS A 26 3.40 32.22 -47.53
CA LYS A 26 3.44 30.79 -47.19
C LYS A 26 4.85 30.24 -46.91
N ASP A 27 4.84 29.00 -46.42
CA ASP A 27 5.89 27.95 -46.40
C ASP A 27 6.78 27.95 -45.15
N ALA A 28 7.25 26.83 -44.58
CA ALA A 28 7.02 25.40 -44.73
C ALA A 28 7.73 24.71 -43.53
N GLY A 29 7.37 23.45 -43.24
CA GLY A 29 7.81 22.72 -42.05
C GLY A 29 9.32 22.72 -41.78
N GLY A 30 9.66 23.03 -40.54
CA GLY A 30 10.98 22.88 -39.92
C GLY A 30 10.89 23.33 -38.48
N THR A 31 11.30 22.49 -37.52
CA THR A 31 11.31 22.81 -36.09
C THR A 31 12.36 23.89 -35.83
N SER A 32 11.96 25.15 -35.92
CA SER A 32 12.80 26.29 -35.60
C SER A 32 12.86 26.46 -34.08
N LEU A 33 14.03 26.18 -33.50
CA LEU A 33 14.38 26.64 -32.16
C LEU A 33 14.62 28.16 -32.26
N TYR A 34 13.61 28.95 -31.93
CA TYR A 34 13.74 30.41 -31.93
C TYR A 34 14.48 30.84 -30.65
N MET A 35 15.68 31.40 -30.82
CA MET A 35 16.36 32.17 -29.78
C MET A 35 16.72 33.54 -30.38
N TYR A 36 15.92 34.54 -30.08
CA TYR A 36 16.19 35.93 -30.45
C TYR A 36 16.15 36.79 -29.19
N GLY A 37 17.28 36.84 -28.47
CA GLY A 37 17.49 37.89 -27.47
C GLY A 37 18.13 39.09 -28.13
N ALA A 38 17.58 40.28 -27.93
CA ALA A 38 18.30 41.52 -28.20
C ALA A 38 19.06 41.91 -26.93
N ILE A 39 20.36 42.22 -27.08
CA ILE A 39 21.07 43.03 -26.10
C ILE A 39 20.90 44.46 -26.60
N ILE A 40 20.13 45.28 -25.88
CA ILE A 40 20.05 46.70 -26.19
C ILE A 40 21.19 47.36 -25.43
N GLU A 41 22.28 47.68 -26.13
CA GLU A 41 23.37 48.49 -25.59
C GLU A 41 22.84 49.92 -25.44
N ALA A 42 22.76 50.42 -24.20
CA ALA A 42 22.38 51.81 -23.93
C ALA A 42 23.43 52.75 -24.57
N THR A 43 23.10 53.35 -25.71
CA THR A 43 23.90 54.43 -26.27
C THR A 43 23.73 55.67 -25.41
N ALA A 44 24.84 56.26 -24.99
CA ALA A 44 24.90 57.45 -24.16
C ALA A 44 23.97 58.57 -24.68
N GLN A 45 22.91 58.85 -23.92
CA GLN A 45 22.06 60.01 -24.12
C GLN A 45 21.66 60.58 -22.74
N ASP A 46 21.95 61.88 -22.59
CA ASP A 46 21.74 62.82 -21.48
C ASP A 46 21.40 62.28 -20.08
N ASP A 47 22.32 62.48 -19.12
CA ASP A 47 22.19 62.21 -17.66
C ASP A 47 21.10 63.06 -16.95
N SER A 48 20.15 63.64 -17.69
CA SER A 48 19.03 64.44 -17.17
C SER A 48 17.72 63.67 -16.98
N GLU A 49 17.60 62.41 -17.42
CA GLU A 49 16.31 61.68 -17.48
C GLU A 49 16.01 60.72 -16.31
N GLY A 50 16.77 60.78 -15.21
CA GLY A 50 16.30 60.37 -13.87
C GLY A 50 15.91 58.90 -13.61
N GLY A 51 16.20 57.95 -14.50
CA GLY A 51 15.83 56.53 -14.32
C GLY A 51 16.75 55.72 -13.40
N ILE A 52 16.21 54.73 -12.67
CA ILE A 52 16.96 53.86 -11.73
C ILE A 52 17.98 52.94 -12.44
N LEU A 53 17.80 52.67 -13.74
CA LEU A 53 18.57 51.69 -14.51
C LEU A 53 19.67 52.26 -15.43
N ALA A 54 19.86 53.59 -15.47
CA ALA A 54 20.56 54.32 -16.54
C ALA A 54 22.08 54.06 -16.73
N ASN A 55 22.67 52.97 -16.22
CA ASN A 55 24.09 52.62 -16.39
C ASN A 55 24.39 51.11 -16.32
N LYS A 56 23.43 50.23 -16.66
CA LYS A 56 23.60 48.77 -16.54
C LYS A 56 23.14 48.03 -17.81
N GLU A 57 23.91 47.02 -18.24
CA GLU A 57 23.56 46.16 -19.37
C GLU A 57 22.29 45.35 -19.05
N ILE A 58 21.18 45.69 -19.71
CA ILE A 58 19.89 45.01 -19.54
C ILE A 58 19.61 44.20 -20.80
N ARG A 59 19.20 42.94 -20.61
CA ARG A 59 18.79 42.06 -21.70
C ARG A 59 17.29 41.82 -21.61
N ILE A 60 16.56 42.20 -22.67
CA ILE A 60 15.12 42.00 -22.81
C ILE A 60 14.84 40.97 -23.90
N ILE A 61 13.90 40.07 -23.64
CA ILE A 61 13.53 38.98 -24.53
C ILE A 61 12.00 38.94 -24.64
N ASN A 62 11.49 38.95 -25.88
CA ASN A 62 10.11 38.52 -26.14
C ASN A 62 10.03 37.00 -25.96
N LEU A 63 9.10 36.50 -25.13
CA LEU A 63 9.04 35.08 -24.78
C LEU A 63 8.60 34.16 -25.95
N GLY A 64 8.33 34.73 -27.12
CA GLY A 64 8.17 34.02 -28.38
C GLY A 64 6.89 33.17 -28.44
N PRO A 65 6.72 32.38 -29.51
CA PRO A 65 5.44 31.74 -29.85
C PRO A 65 5.00 30.62 -28.89
N ILE A 66 5.83 30.25 -27.91
CA ILE A 66 5.43 29.30 -26.85
C ILE A 66 4.53 30.02 -25.84
N ILE A 67 4.88 31.25 -25.49
CA ILE A 67 4.14 32.05 -24.51
C ILE A 67 3.22 33.05 -25.20
N ASN A 68 3.72 33.77 -26.21
CA ASN A 68 2.95 34.75 -26.95
C ASN A 68 2.25 34.09 -28.16
N HIS A 69 1.12 34.65 -28.56
CA HIS A 69 0.34 34.25 -29.74
C HIS A 69 -0.17 35.50 -30.48
N PRO A 70 -0.70 35.34 -31.71
CA PRO A 70 -1.15 36.49 -32.51
C PRO A 70 -2.30 37.35 -31.93
N GLY A 71 -2.93 36.95 -30.83
CA GLY A 71 -3.98 37.70 -30.16
C GLY A 71 -3.44 38.59 -29.04
N VAL A 72 -3.82 38.30 -27.81
CA VAL A 72 -3.41 39.07 -26.62
C VAL A 72 -2.87 38.12 -25.55
N ASP A 73 -1.66 38.40 -25.07
CA ASP A 73 -1.04 37.74 -23.92
C ASP A 73 -0.53 38.80 -22.94
N TYR A 74 -1.06 38.81 -21.73
CA TYR A 74 -0.79 39.88 -20.78
C TYR A 74 -0.94 39.43 -19.33
N ALA A 75 -0.69 40.36 -18.42
CA ALA A 75 -0.79 40.15 -16.98
C ALA A 75 0.02 38.95 -16.46
N PRO A 76 1.34 38.88 -16.74
CA PRO A 76 2.18 37.85 -16.16
C PRO A 76 2.23 37.98 -14.64
N THR A 77 2.15 36.84 -13.95
CA THR A 77 2.47 36.69 -12.53
C THR A 77 3.41 35.49 -12.38
N ILE A 78 4.58 35.71 -11.79
CA ILE A 78 5.60 34.68 -11.60
C ILE A 78 5.62 34.21 -10.15
N SER A 79 5.75 32.90 -9.92
CA SER A 79 5.97 32.35 -8.59
C SER A 79 7.24 32.91 -7.95
N ALA A 80 7.28 32.91 -6.62
CA ALA A 80 8.39 33.53 -5.89
C ALA A 80 9.77 32.91 -6.18
N ASP A 81 9.84 31.62 -6.53
CA ASP A 81 11.08 30.95 -7.00
C ASP A 81 11.43 31.26 -8.47
N GLY A 82 10.57 31.97 -9.19
CA GLY A 82 10.76 32.30 -10.60
C GLY A 82 10.51 31.16 -11.59
N LYS A 83 9.90 30.03 -11.18
CA LYS A 83 9.80 28.81 -12.02
C LYS A 83 8.42 28.59 -12.67
N THR A 84 7.36 29.21 -12.15
CA THR A 84 5.99 29.05 -12.66
C THR A 84 5.41 30.40 -13.05
N LEU A 85 5.10 30.57 -14.33
CA LEU A 85 4.48 31.76 -14.89
C LEU A 85 2.99 31.50 -15.12
N PHE A 86 2.14 32.37 -14.58
CA PHE A 86 0.73 32.45 -14.93
C PHE A 86 0.51 33.74 -15.73
N TYR A 87 -0.39 33.70 -16.69
CA TYR A 87 -0.72 34.86 -17.53
C TYR A 87 -2.11 34.71 -18.14
N VAL A 88 -2.66 35.80 -18.65
CA VAL A 88 -3.96 35.81 -19.31
C VAL A 88 -3.77 35.73 -20.82
N SER A 89 -4.54 34.86 -21.48
CA SER A 89 -4.49 34.71 -22.93
C SER A 89 -5.82 34.28 -23.54
N ASN A 90 -6.09 34.74 -24.76
CA ASN A 90 -7.19 34.28 -25.61
C ASN A 90 -6.73 33.33 -26.73
N LYS A 91 -5.65 32.57 -26.49
CA LYS A 91 -5.11 31.62 -27.48
C LYS A 91 -6.00 30.39 -27.69
N PRO A 92 -5.82 29.64 -28.79
CA PRO A 92 -6.55 28.39 -29.02
C PRO A 92 -6.40 27.42 -27.84
N GLY A 93 -7.53 27.02 -27.26
CA GLY A 93 -7.58 26.24 -26.03
C GLY A 93 -8.22 27.00 -24.85
N SER A 94 -8.43 28.32 -24.99
CA SER A 94 -9.31 29.07 -24.08
C SER A 94 -10.78 28.69 -24.29
N ILE A 95 -11.60 28.91 -23.27
CA ILE A 95 -13.04 28.66 -23.32
C ILE A 95 -13.69 29.57 -24.38
N LYS A 96 -14.80 29.13 -24.98
CA LYS A 96 -15.56 29.95 -25.91
C LYS A 96 -16.65 30.72 -25.16
N THR A 97 -16.69 32.02 -25.40
CA THR A 97 -17.75 32.92 -24.93
C THR A 97 -19.07 32.64 -25.66
N GLU A 98 -20.17 33.25 -25.19
CA GLU A 98 -21.49 33.14 -25.85
C GLU A 98 -21.51 33.69 -27.28
N ASP A 99 -20.59 34.62 -27.60
CA ASP A 99 -20.43 35.25 -28.91
C ASP A 99 -19.48 34.45 -29.85
N ASP A 100 -19.08 33.22 -29.46
CA ASP A 100 -18.14 32.33 -30.19
C ASP A 100 -16.69 32.86 -30.30
N GLU A 101 -16.35 33.92 -29.55
CA GLU A 101 -14.99 34.41 -29.35
C GLU A 101 -14.28 33.61 -28.23
N LEU A 102 -12.94 33.55 -28.27
CA LEU A 102 -12.15 32.92 -27.19
C LEU A 102 -12.08 33.85 -25.98
N SER A 103 -12.41 33.33 -24.80
CA SER A 103 -12.32 34.04 -23.52
C SER A 103 -10.87 34.34 -23.15
N HIS A 104 -10.72 35.34 -22.30
CA HIS A 104 -9.46 35.67 -21.65
C HIS A 104 -9.28 34.75 -20.44
N ASP A 105 -8.53 33.65 -20.64
CA ASP A 105 -8.33 32.60 -19.64
C ASP A 105 -6.95 32.71 -18.99
N PHE A 106 -6.81 32.16 -17.78
CA PHE A 106 -5.50 31.91 -17.19
C PHE A 106 -4.80 30.71 -17.82
N TRP A 107 -3.55 30.92 -18.21
CA TRP A 107 -2.63 29.92 -18.70
C TRP A 107 -1.40 29.83 -17.80
N VAL A 108 -0.82 28.63 -17.71
CA VAL A 108 0.36 28.36 -16.87
C VAL A 108 1.47 27.77 -17.71
N ALA A 109 2.69 28.27 -17.50
CA ALA A 109 3.90 27.72 -18.07
C ALA A 109 4.97 27.51 -16.96
N LYS A 110 5.79 26.47 -17.10
CA LYS A 110 6.83 26.12 -16.12
C LYS A 110 8.20 26.06 -16.76
N LYS A 111 9.25 26.30 -15.98
CA LYS A 111 10.65 26.13 -16.37
C LYS A 111 11.46 25.50 -15.24
N ALA A 112 12.64 24.96 -15.58
CA ALA A 112 13.45 24.19 -14.62
C ALA A 112 14.21 25.11 -13.66
N ASP A 113 14.83 26.15 -14.19
CA ASP A 113 15.52 27.18 -13.42
C ASP A 113 14.93 28.58 -13.65
N ARG A 114 15.04 29.45 -12.64
CA ARG A 114 14.54 30.83 -12.75
C ARG A 114 15.22 31.63 -13.85
N MET A 115 16.47 31.32 -14.20
CA MET A 115 17.24 32.00 -15.25
C MET A 115 16.94 31.47 -16.64
N ASP A 116 16.22 30.34 -16.77
CA ASP A 116 15.87 29.79 -18.07
C ASP A 116 14.94 30.77 -18.82
N THR A 117 15.20 30.91 -20.12
CA THR A 117 14.40 31.77 -21.02
C THR A 117 13.33 31.00 -21.78
N VAL A 118 13.36 29.67 -21.68
CA VAL A 118 12.44 28.77 -22.37
C VAL A 118 11.50 28.14 -21.34
N PHE A 119 10.21 28.28 -21.57
CA PHE A 119 9.18 27.62 -20.81
C PHE A 119 8.72 26.34 -21.51
N ASN A 120 8.22 25.39 -20.73
CA ASN A 120 7.47 24.26 -21.22
C ASN A 120 6.18 24.72 -21.90
N GLN A 121 5.58 23.85 -22.71
CA GLN A 121 4.30 24.12 -23.35
C GLN A 121 3.26 24.54 -22.29
N PRO A 122 2.60 25.70 -22.46
CA PRO A 122 1.65 26.18 -21.49
C PRO A 122 0.38 25.33 -21.50
N TYR A 123 -0.28 25.23 -20.35
CA TYR A 123 -1.59 24.59 -20.22
C TYR A 123 -2.60 25.59 -19.67
N ASN A 124 -3.86 25.47 -20.13
CA ASN A 124 -4.97 26.23 -19.59
C ASN A 124 -5.22 25.79 -18.14
N LEU A 125 -5.31 26.74 -17.20
CA LEU A 125 -5.39 26.50 -15.76
C LEU A 125 -6.64 25.71 -15.36
N ASP A 126 -7.76 26.01 -16.01
CA ASP A 126 -9.06 25.38 -15.78
C ASP A 126 -9.78 25.19 -17.14
N PRO A 127 -9.37 24.19 -17.94
CA PRO A 127 -9.91 24.00 -19.28
C PRO A 127 -11.33 23.42 -19.27
N SER A 128 -11.88 23.08 -18.10
CA SER A 128 -13.13 22.36 -17.98
C SER A 128 -14.26 23.32 -17.61
N ASN A 129 -15.30 23.39 -18.44
CA ASN A 129 -16.53 24.12 -18.07
C ASN A 129 -17.38 23.33 -17.03
N ASN A 130 -16.77 22.40 -16.29
CA ASN A 130 -17.47 21.49 -15.37
C ASN A 130 -18.06 22.23 -14.17
N MET A 131 -17.40 23.29 -13.71
CA MET A 131 -17.90 24.16 -12.64
C MET A 131 -18.77 25.30 -13.17
N GLY A 132 -18.93 25.42 -14.50
CA GLY A 132 -19.64 26.54 -15.12
C GLY A 132 -19.03 27.88 -14.72
N LEU A 133 -19.88 28.84 -14.36
CA LEU A 133 -19.48 30.16 -13.85
C LEU A 133 -18.82 30.12 -12.45
N ASN A 134 -18.68 28.93 -11.83
CA ASN A 134 -18.00 28.76 -10.54
C ASN A 134 -16.55 28.28 -10.68
N GLY A 135 -16.03 28.14 -11.90
CA GLY A 135 -14.63 27.80 -12.17
C GLY A 135 -13.69 29.00 -12.03
N VAL A 136 -12.39 28.75 -12.19
CA VAL A 136 -11.40 29.83 -12.27
C VAL A 136 -11.47 30.49 -13.65
N ASN A 137 -11.38 29.70 -14.73
CA ASN A 137 -11.69 30.16 -16.08
C ASN A 137 -13.16 29.90 -16.38
N THR A 138 -13.81 30.81 -17.08
CA THR A 138 -15.25 30.68 -17.40
C THR A 138 -15.54 31.05 -18.85
N VAL A 139 -16.82 30.97 -19.25
CA VAL A 139 -17.28 31.51 -20.54
C VAL A 139 -17.31 33.05 -20.57
N LEU A 140 -17.00 33.69 -19.43
CA LEU A 140 -16.81 35.14 -19.31
C LEU A 140 -15.31 35.46 -19.43
N ASN A 141 -14.92 36.69 -19.11
CA ASN A 141 -13.51 37.09 -19.17
C ASN A 141 -12.91 37.17 -17.77
N GLU A 142 -11.75 36.55 -17.61
CA GLU A 142 -10.86 36.74 -16.49
C GLU A 142 -9.77 37.78 -16.83
N GLY A 143 -9.23 38.44 -15.80
CA GLY A 143 -8.25 39.51 -15.94
C GLY A 143 -7.00 39.25 -15.10
N ALA A 144 -6.21 40.28 -14.81
CA ALA A 144 -4.96 40.11 -14.08
C ALA A 144 -5.13 39.38 -12.73
N ALA A 145 -4.10 38.62 -12.36
CA ALA A 145 -4.04 37.82 -11.16
C ALA A 145 -2.74 38.00 -10.39
N SER A 146 -2.78 37.63 -9.11
CA SER A 146 -1.65 37.58 -8.20
C SER A 146 -1.69 36.28 -7.41
N VAL A 147 -0.58 35.55 -7.44
CA VAL A 147 -0.39 34.37 -6.59
C VAL A 147 0.19 34.83 -5.26
N ALA A 148 -0.38 34.38 -4.14
CA ALA A 148 0.18 34.67 -2.83
C ALA A 148 1.48 33.89 -2.60
N ALA A 149 2.26 34.32 -1.61
CA ALA A 149 3.54 33.67 -1.28
C ALA A 149 3.40 32.20 -0.86
N ASP A 150 2.21 31.78 -0.40
CA ASP A 150 1.88 30.40 -0.05
C ASP A 150 1.77 29.47 -1.28
N ARG A 151 1.79 30.03 -2.50
CA ARG A 151 1.53 29.38 -3.81
C ARG A 151 0.25 28.58 -3.91
N GLN A 152 -0.62 28.70 -2.92
CA GLN A 152 -1.89 28.02 -2.85
C GLN A 152 -3.03 28.97 -3.10
N SER A 153 -2.86 30.26 -2.83
CA SER A 153 -3.92 31.26 -2.98
C SER A 153 -3.73 32.08 -4.26
N LEU A 154 -4.77 32.13 -5.08
CA LEU A 154 -4.86 32.97 -6.28
C LEU A 154 -5.89 34.06 -6.06
N TYR A 155 -5.46 35.31 -6.17
CA TYR A 155 -6.32 36.50 -6.19
C TYR A 155 -6.40 37.00 -7.62
N PHE A 156 -7.60 37.18 -8.15
CA PHE A 156 -7.75 37.48 -9.58
C PHE A 156 -8.98 38.30 -9.91
N THR A 157 -8.92 38.97 -11.06
CA THR A 157 -10.04 39.73 -11.59
C THR A 157 -10.98 38.80 -12.36
N ALA A 158 -12.29 38.88 -12.10
CA ALA A 158 -13.31 38.24 -12.93
C ALA A 158 -14.43 39.21 -13.26
N CYS A 159 -14.86 39.20 -14.52
CA CYS A 159 -15.80 40.18 -15.04
C CYS A 159 -17.19 39.61 -15.28
N ASN A 160 -18.22 40.40 -14.96
CA ASN A 160 -19.63 40.11 -15.20
C ASN A 160 -20.15 38.80 -14.58
N ARG A 161 -19.47 38.27 -13.55
CA ARG A 161 -19.96 37.09 -12.84
C ARG A 161 -21.28 37.42 -12.11
N PRO A 162 -22.28 36.53 -12.12
CA PRO A 162 -23.58 36.80 -11.50
C PRO A 162 -23.53 37.06 -9.99
N ASP A 163 -22.49 36.56 -9.32
CA ASP A 163 -22.23 36.78 -7.89
C ASP A 163 -21.31 37.99 -7.60
N GLY A 164 -21.00 38.77 -8.64
CA GLY A 164 -20.27 40.02 -8.56
C GLY A 164 -21.10 41.20 -8.03
N LEU A 165 -20.40 42.27 -7.65
CA LEU A 165 -20.95 43.54 -7.22
C LEU A 165 -20.89 44.61 -8.33
N GLY A 166 -19.87 44.54 -9.19
CA GLY A 166 -19.58 45.50 -10.26
C GLY A 166 -19.42 44.86 -11.64
N SER A 167 -18.81 45.61 -12.57
CA SER A 167 -18.51 45.13 -13.92
C SER A 167 -17.35 44.14 -13.96
N CYS A 168 -16.34 44.35 -13.11
CA CYS A 168 -15.31 43.39 -12.76
C CYS A 168 -15.05 43.48 -11.26
N ASP A 169 -14.78 42.34 -10.65
CA ASP A 169 -14.52 42.20 -9.22
C ASP A 169 -13.31 41.31 -8.97
N ILE A 170 -12.77 41.41 -7.76
CA ILE A 170 -11.66 40.60 -7.28
C ILE A 170 -12.18 39.37 -6.53
N TYR A 171 -11.68 38.21 -6.92
CA TYR A 171 -11.98 36.91 -6.34
C TYR A 171 -10.72 36.28 -5.75
N LYS A 172 -10.90 35.39 -4.77
CA LYS A 172 -9.87 34.53 -4.22
C LYS A 172 -10.25 33.06 -4.42
N THR A 173 -9.29 32.23 -4.79
CA THR A 173 -9.42 30.77 -4.70
C THR A 173 -8.17 30.17 -4.08
N SER A 174 -8.27 28.92 -3.59
CA SER A 174 -7.13 28.14 -3.10
C SER A 174 -7.01 26.82 -3.85
N ILE A 175 -5.79 26.31 -4.02
CA ILE A 175 -5.54 24.96 -4.57
C ILE A 175 -6.11 23.91 -3.60
N GLN A 176 -6.86 22.94 -4.13
CA GLN A 176 -7.42 21.79 -3.43
C GLN A 176 -6.97 20.50 -4.15
N GLY A 177 -5.93 19.84 -3.65
CA GLY A 177 -5.30 18.73 -4.37
C GLY A 177 -4.59 19.23 -5.62
N ASP A 178 -4.93 18.66 -6.78
CA ASP A 178 -4.37 19.08 -8.09
C ASP A 178 -5.28 20.08 -8.84
N GLN A 179 -6.34 20.59 -8.20
CA GLN A 179 -7.35 21.45 -8.82
C GLN A 179 -7.55 22.74 -8.03
N TRP A 180 -7.94 23.82 -8.71
CA TRP A 180 -8.34 25.04 -8.03
C TRP A 180 -9.72 24.88 -7.41
N GLY A 181 -9.89 25.36 -6.18
CA GLY A 181 -11.18 25.42 -5.52
C GLY A 181 -12.13 26.41 -6.19
N ARG A 182 -13.37 26.45 -5.68
CA ARG A 182 -14.36 27.46 -6.09
C ARG A 182 -13.88 28.86 -5.70
N PRO A 183 -13.77 29.82 -6.65
CA PRO A 183 -13.48 31.20 -6.32
C PRO A 183 -14.58 31.87 -5.49
N VAL A 184 -14.17 32.74 -4.57
CA VAL A 184 -15.03 33.51 -3.68
C VAL A 184 -14.76 34.99 -3.90
N ASN A 185 -15.83 35.77 -4.12
CA ASN A 185 -15.75 37.22 -4.24
C ASN A 185 -15.25 37.84 -2.92
N LEU A 186 -14.32 38.79 -2.97
CA LEU A 186 -13.73 39.41 -1.77
C LEU A 186 -14.68 40.35 -0.99
N GLY A 187 -15.91 40.53 -1.46
CA GLY A 187 -16.96 41.27 -0.76
C GLY A 187 -16.81 42.78 -0.83
N ARG A 188 -17.76 43.49 -0.23
CA ARG A 188 -17.96 44.96 -0.36
C ARG A 188 -16.87 45.84 0.23
N ASN A 189 -15.98 45.26 1.04
CA ASN A 189 -14.87 46.00 1.64
C ASN A 189 -13.73 46.17 0.64
N VAL A 190 -13.50 45.16 -0.20
CA VAL A 190 -12.55 45.22 -1.32
C VAL A 190 -13.25 45.66 -2.59
N ASN A 191 -14.30 44.96 -3.01
CA ASN A 191 -15.06 45.19 -4.24
C ASN A 191 -16.19 46.23 -4.06
N SER A 192 -16.68 46.77 -5.16
CA SER A 192 -17.65 47.85 -5.20
C SER A 192 -18.63 47.67 -6.37
N LYS A 193 -19.49 48.66 -6.63
CA LYS A 193 -20.36 48.67 -7.81
C LYS A 193 -19.63 49.11 -9.10
N ASN A 194 -18.38 49.51 -8.95
CA ASN A 194 -17.53 50.04 -10.01
C ASN A 194 -16.61 48.93 -10.53
N PHE A 195 -15.72 49.27 -11.45
CA PHE A 195 -14.74 48.34 -11.97
C PHE A 195 -13.59 48.17 -10.95
N ASP A 196 -13.40 46.95 -10.44
CA ASP A 196 -12.36 46.58 -9.48
C ASP A 196 -11.51 45.44 -10.04
N SER A 197 -10.20 45.65 -10.18
CA SER A 197 -9.35 44.77 -10.97
C SER A 197 -7.87 44.84 -10.61
N GLN A 198 -7.04 44.06 -11.32
CA GLN A 198 -5.59 44.10 -11.25
C GLN A 198 -5.06 43.97 -9.82
N PRO A 199 -5.49 42.94 -9.07
CA PRO A 199 -5.06 42.74 -7.71
C PRO A 199 -3.58 42.36 -7.65
N THR A 200 -2.91 42.81 -6.58
CA THR A 200 -1.66 42.25 -6.10
C THR A 200 -1.73 42.07 -4.59
N ILE A 201 -1.37 40.90 -4.10
CA ILE A 201 -1.44 40.53 -2.68
C ILE A 201 -0.05 40.61 -2.05
N ALA A 202 0.04 41.23 -0.87
CA ALA A 202 1.29 41.25 -0.10
C ALA A 202 1.75 39.82 0.26
N PRO A 203 3.06 39.56 0.40
CA PRO A 203 3.57 38.21 0.67
C PRO A 203 3.03 37.56 1.95
N ASP A 204 2.69 38.36 2.95
CA ASP A 204 2.08 37.95 4.21
C ASP A 204 0.54 37.88 4.16
N GLN A 205 -0.06 38.19 3.01
CA GLN A 205 -1.50 38.32 2.78
C GLN A 205 -2.22 39.36 3.66
N SER A 206 -1.48 40.25 4.32
CA SER A 206 -2.06 41.26 5.23
C SER A 206 -2.67 42.45 4.48
N ARG A 207 -2.29 42.66 3.22
CA ARG A 207 -2.77 43.77 2.41
C ARG A 207 -2.90 43.38 0.94
N ILE A 208 -4.00 43.79 0.32
CA ILE A 208 -4.20 43.71 -1.13
C ILE A 208 -4.19 45.11 -1.73
N TYR A 209 -3.48 45.29 -2.84
CA TYR A 209 -3.55 46.49 -3.68
C TYR A 209 -4.28 46.14 -4.98
N PHE A 210 -5.03 47.08 -5.53
CA PHE A 210 -5.83 46.84 -6.73
C PHE A 210 -6.20 48.16 -7.40
N VAL A 211 -6.69 48.08 -8.64
CA VAL A 211 -7.14 49.23 -9.43
C VAL A 211 -8.65 49.35 -9.34
N SER A 212 -9.15 50.58 -9.17
CA SER A 212 -10.60 50.84 -9.14
C SER A 212 -10.99 52.14 -9.82
N THR A 213 -12.16 52.15 -10.46
CA THR A 213 -12.85 53.38 -10.91
C THR A 213 -13.82 53.93 -9.88
N ARG A 214 -13.80 53.42 -8.63
CA ARG A 214 -14.63 53.98 -7.56
C ARG A 214 -14.27 55.44 -7.30
N LYS A 215 -15.28 56.21 -6.90
CA LYS A 215 -15.12 57.64 -6.62
C LYS A 215 -14.01 57.90 -5.60
N GLY A 216 -13.02 58.69 -6.00
CA GLY A 216 -11.84 59.05 -5.25
C GLY A 216 -11.41 60.50 -5.51
N PRO A 217 -10.19 60.88 -5.13
CA PRO A 217 -9.65 62.21 -5.41
C PRO A 217 -9.50 62.50 -6.91
N ASN A 218 -9.10 61.51 -7.72
CA ASN A 218 -8.87 61.66 -9.17
C ASN A 218 -9.95 60.99 -10.02
N SER A 219 -10.75 60.09 -9.44
CA SER A 219 -11.85 59.38 -10.10
C SER A 219 -13.23 59.94 -9.70
N ASP A 220 -14.08 60.23 -10.68
CA ASP A 220 -15.44 60.72 -10.43
C ASP A 220 -16.48 59.60 -10.16
N GLY A 221 -16.06 58.33 -10.26
CA GLY A 221 -16.92 57.17 -10.09
C GLY A 221 -17.56 56.66 -11.37
N GLU A 222 -17.23 57.22 -12.53
CA GLU A 222 -17.60 56.69 -13.85
C GLU A 222 -16.54 55.69 -14.35
N GLU A 223 -16.97 54.70 -15.12
CA GLU A 223 -16.07 53.73 -15.77
C GLU A 223 -15.40 54.35 -17.02
N ASP A 224 -14.53 55.33 -16.80
CA ASP A 224 -13.65 55.92 -17.82
C ASP A 224 -12.22 55.40 -17.64
N VAL A 225 -11.52 55.18 -18.74
CA VAL A 225 -10.11 54.74 -18.72
C VAL A 225 -9.20 55.73 -18.02
N LYS A 226 -9.57 57.01 -17.91
CA LYS A 226 -8.83 58.05 -17.18
C LYS A 226 -9.05 58.03 -15.67
N ASN A 227 -10.02 57.25 -15.19
CA ASN A 227 -10.45 57.25 -13.79
C ASN A 227 -9.85 56.12 -12.96
N PHE A 228 -8.81 55.45 -13.47
CA PHE A 228 -8.16 54.35 -12.76
C PHE A 228 -7.18 54.88 -11.71
N ASP A 229 -7.53 54.64 -10.44
CA ASP A 229 -6.67 54.87 -9.28
C ASP A 229 -6.26 53.52 -8.67
N ILE A 230 -5.10 53.50 -8.00
CA ILE A 230 -4.67 52.39 -7.14
C ILE A 230 -5.28 52.56 -5.74
N TRP A 231 -5.85 51.47 -5.23
CA TRP A 231 -6.46 51.34 -3.91
C TRP A 231 -5.83 50.19 -3.15
N TYR A 232 -6.00 50.16 -1.83
CA TYR A 232 -5.58 49.04 -1.00
C TYR A 232 -6.60 48.73 0.10
N SER A 233 -6.59 47.49 0.59
CA SER A 233 -7.36 47.05 1.74
C SER A 233 -6.48 46.20 2.66
N ASP A 234 -6.63 46.39 3.97
CA ASP A 234 -5.93 45.67 5.03
C ASP A 234 -6.76 44.49 5.51
N TYR A 235 -6.17 43.32 5.69
CA TYR A 235 -6.84 42.14 6.24
C TYR A 235 -6.76 42.14 7.77
N ASP A 236 -7.90 41.98 8.42
CA ASP A 236 -7.99 41.77 9.86
C ASP A 236 -8.00 40.27 10.14
N PHE A 237 -6.88 39.75 10.64
CA PHE A 237 -6.73 38.32 10.94
C PHE A 237 -7.57 37.86 12.15
N ASP A 238 -7.96 38.77 13.04
CA ASP A 238 -8.80 38.44 14.21
C ASP A 238 -10.28 38.34 13.82
N LEU A 239 -10.73 39.20 12.90
CA LEU A 239 -12.09 39.21 12.37
C LEU A 239 -12.28 38.34 11.12
N GLU A 240 -11.19 37.85 10.54
CA GLU A 240 -11.15 37.10 9.28
C GLU A 240 -11.84 37.86 8.12
N GLU A 241 -11.65 39.18 8.06
CA GLU A 241 -12.27 40.02 7.03
C GLU A 241 -11.34 41.12 6.50
N TRP A 242 -11.57 41.51 5.25
CA TRP A 242 -10.93 42.69 4.66
C TRP A 242 -11.54 43.98 5.23
N GLY A 243 -10.70 44.95 5.56
CA GLY A 243 -11.13 46.30 5.91
C GLY A 243 -11.60 47.11 4.70
N ALA A 244 -12.28 48.23 4.93
CA ALA A 244 -12.73 49.10 3.85
C ALA A 244 -11.54 49.64 3.04
N ALA A 245 -11.61 49.53 1.73
CA ALA A 245 -10.54 49.96 0.85
C ALA A 245 -10.28 51.48 0.91
N LYS A 246 -9.01 51.85 0.78
CA LYS A 246 -8.47 53.21 0.87
C LYS A 246 -7.75 53.57 -0.42
N ASN A 247 -7.92 54.80 -0.90
CA ASN A 247 -7.23 55.29 -2.09
C ASN A 247 -5.74 55.51 -1.76
N LEU A 248 -4.84 55.07 -2.62
CA LEU A 248 -3.39 55.23 -2.41
C LEU A 248 -2.93 56.61 -2.88
N THR A 249 -3.41 57.66 -2.21
CA THR A 249 -3.21 59.07 -2.59
C THR A 249 -1.75 59.53 -2.65
N ALA A 250 -0.83 58.74 -2.06
CA ALA A 250 0.59 59.04 -2.08
C ALA A 250 1.23 58.83 -3.47
N ILE A 251 0.62 57.99 -4.33
CA ILE A 251 1.16 57.68 -5.67
C ILE A 251 0.20 58.04 -6.80
N ASN A 252 -1.11 58.05 -6.57
CA ASN A 252 -2.08 58.33 -7.62
C ASN A 252 -1.96 59.77 -8.15
N THR A 253 -2.15 59.91 -9.45
CA THR A 253 -2.09 61.14 -10.24
C THR A 253 -3.45 61.41 -10.89
N PRO A 254 -3.65 62.57 -11.52
CA PRO A 254 -4.81 62.77 -12.40
C PRO A 254 -4.79 61.96 -13.70
N GLY A 255 -3.69 61.25 -13.98
CA GLY A 255 -3.57 60.31 -15.08
C GLY A 255 -4.11 58.93 -14.71
N ARG A 256 -3.74 57.93 -15.50
CA ARG A 256 -4.07 56.52 -15.30
C ARG A 256 -2.99 55.87 -14.48
N ASP A 257 -3.32 55.42 -13.26
CA ASP A 257 -2.41 54.67 -12.41
C ASP A 257 -2.92 53.24 -12.25
N VAL A 258 -2.17 52.27 -12.80
CA VAL A 258 -2.64 50.89 -12.95
C VAL A 258 -1.56 49.84 -12.66
N SER A 259 -1.94 48.56 -12.75
CA SER A 259 -1.05 47.41 -12.67
C SER A 259 -0.11 47.40 -11.46
N PRO A 260 -0.65 47.58 -10.23
CA PRO A 260 0.19 47.51 -9.04
C PRO A 260 0.77 46.11 -8.88
N PHE A 261 2.03 46.04 -8.43
CA PHE A 261 2.72 44.81 -8.05
C PHE A 261 3.52 45.05 -6.77
N ILE A 262 3.09 44.44 -5.67
CA ILE A 262 3.84 44.47 -4.40
C ILE A 262 4.88 43.35 -4.39
N ALA A 263 6.14 43.73 -4.20
CA ALA A 263 7.27 42.83 -4.23
C ALA A 263 7.33 41.88 -3.02
N ALA A 264 8.16 40.84 -3.14
CA ALA A 264 8.36 39.82 -2.11
C ALA A 264 8.97 40.36 -0.80
N ASP A 265 9.57 41.55 -0.82
CA ASP A 265 10.06 42.23 0.40
C ASP A 265 8.94 42.90 1.22
N GLY A 266 7.72 42.97 0.67
CA GLY A 266 6.52 43.54 1.29
C GLY A 266 6.47 45.07 1.29
N VAL A 267 7.50 45.76 0.80
CA VAL A 267 7.64 47.21 0.93
C VAL A 267 7.97 47.92 -0.40
N THR A 268 8.37 47.18 -1.43
CA THR A 268 8.60 47.76 -2.77
C THR A 268 7.37 47.55 -3.65
N LEU A 269 6.75 48.64 -4.10
CA LEU A 269 5.58 48.60 -5.00
C LEU A 269 5.97 49.13 -6.38
N PHE A 270 5.66 48.35 -7.39
CA PHE A 270 5.76 48.74 -8.79
C PHE A 270 4.36 49.02 -9.33
N PHE A 271 4.25 49.92 -10.29
CA PHE A 271 2.98 50.23 -10.97
C PHE A 271 3.24 50.90 -12.32
N ALA A 272 2.22 50.96 -13.18
CA ALA A 272 2.28 51.66 -14.47
C ALA A 272 1.50 52.97 -14.41
N SER A 273 2.01 54.03 -15.04
CA SER A 273 1.36 55.34 -15.06
C SER A 273 1.63 56.17 -16.32
N ASP A 274 0.62 56.95 -16.75
CA ASP A 274 0.75 58.00 -17.77
C ASP A 274 0.75 59.44 -17.19
N GLY A 275 0.71 59.57 -15.86
CA GLY A 275 0.59 60.86 -15.15
C GLY A 275 1.81 61.29 -14.34
N HIS A 276 2.82 60.43 -14.19
CA HIS A 276 4.07 60.74 -13.49
C HIS A 276 5.14 61.30 -14.43
N GLU A 277 6.15 61.98 -13.87
CA GLU A 277 7.28 62.57 -14.62
C GLU A 277 8.62 62.17 -13.97
N PRO A 278 9.65 61.79 -14.76
CA PRO A 278 9.66 61.72 -16.24
C PRO A 278 8.77 60.59 -16.78
N ASN A 279 8.30 60.72 -18.03
CA ASN A 279 7.57 59.70 -18.79
C ASN A 279 8.10 59.64 -20.24
N TYR A 280 8.28 58.43 -20.79
CA TYR A 280 8.85 58.19 -22.12
C TYR A 280 7.80 58.01 -23.23
N GLY A 281 6.53 57.89 -22.85
CA GLY A 281 5.37 57.69 -23.70
C GLY A 281 4.32 56.84 -22.98
N GLY A 282 3.27 56.45 -23.71
CA GLY A 282 2.17 55.59 -23.24
C GLY A 282 1.97 55.53 -21.72
N GLN A 283 2.17 54.33 -21.16
CA GLN A 283 2.22 54.07 -19.72
C GLN A 283 3.61 53.54 -19.38
N ASP A 284 4.25 54.17 -18.41
CA ASP A 284 5.58 53.81 -17.94
C ASP A 284 5.53 53.08 -16.60
N PHE A 285 6.46 52.18 -16.35
CA PHE A 285 6.64 51.61 -15.01
C PHE A 285 7.39 52.55 -14.07
N TYR A 286 6.87 52.64 -12.85
CA TYR A 286 7.46 53.33 -11.71
C TYR A 286 7.62 52.37 -10.52
N VAL A 287 8.55 52.70 -9.64
CA VAL A 287 8.77 52.01 -8.37
C VAL A 287 8.71 53.00 -7.21
N THR A 288 8.05 52.63 -6.13
CA THR A 288 8.07 53.36 -4.86
C THR A 288 8.34 52.39 -3.70
N ARG A 289 8.83 52.91 -2.58
CA ARG A 289 9.13 52.12 -1.38
C ARG A 289 8.36 52.65 -0.19
N PHE A 290 7.68 51.75 0.51
CA PHE A 290 7.04 52.02 1.78
C PHE A 290 8.11 52.03 2.88
N ASP A 291 8.10 53.06 3.71
CA ASP A 291 8.88 53.14 4.93
C ASP A 291 7.96 52.88 6.13
N PRO A 292 8.03 51.68 6.74
CA PRO A 292 7.20 51.33 7.89
C PRO A 292 7.45 52.23 9.11
N SER A 293 8.62 52.88 9.19
CA SER A 293 8.97 53.73 10.33
C SER A 293 8.29 55.10 10.30
N THR A 294 7.89 55.54 9.11
CA THR A 294 7.20 56.82 8.88
C THR A 294 5.78 56.66 8.36
N ASP A 295 5.34 55.42 8.10
CA ASP A 295 4.06 55.07 7.48
C ASP A 295 3.82 55.85 6.18
N SER A 296 4.85 55.90 5.33
CA SER A 296 4.83 56.73 4.13
C SER A 296 5.49 56.05 2.94
N TRP A 297 5.01 56.38 1.74
CA TRP A 297 5.60 55.97 0.47
C TRP A 297 6.61 57.00 0.00
N SER A 298 7.74 56.54 -0.54
CA SER A 298 8.68 57.41 -1.23
C SER A 298 8.05 58.00 -2.50
N LYS A 299 8.64 59.09 -3.01
CA LYS A 299 8.30 59.56 -4.35
C LYS A 299 8.51 58.40 -5.36
N PRO A 300 7.57 58.17 -6.30
CA PRO A 300 7.78 57.20 -7.37
C PRO A 300 8.96 57.58 -8.27
N ASP A 301 9.82 56.61 -8.55
CA ASP A 301 10.95 56.72 -9.46
C ASP A 301 10.63 55.96 -10.77
N ASN A 302 10.86 56.59 -11.92
CA ASN A 302 10.70 55.93 -13.23
C ASN A 302 11.78 54.84 -13.39
N ILE A 303 11.41 53.64 -13.87
CA ILE A 303 12.36 52.54 -14.04
C ILE A 303 13.39 52.84 -15.14
N GLY A 304 13.00 53.60 -16.15
CA GLY A 304 13.85 54.07 -17.25
C GLY A 304 13.93 53.12 -18.44
N THR A 305 14.62 53.57 -19.48
CA THR A 305 14.94 52.77 -20.67
C THR A 305 15.99 51.69 -20.34
N PRO A 306 16.02 50.55 -21.07
CA PRO A 306 15.16 50.16 -22.19
C PRO A 306 13.86 49.43 -21.77
N ILE A 307 13.51 49.43 -20.48
CA ILE A 307 12.27 48.81 -20.00
C ILE A 307 11.07 49.65 -20.44
N ASN A 308 11.05 50.92 -20.04
CA ASN A 308 10.06 51.89 -20.49
C ASN A 308 10.39 52.37 -21.91
N THR A 309 9.36 52.53 -22.73
CA THR A 309 9.43 52.92 -24.14
C THR A 309 8.41 54.02 -24.46
N GLU A 310 8.22 54.33 -25.74
CA GLU A 310 7.13 55.23 -26.16
C GLU A 310 5.73 54.58 -26.13
N ASN A 311 5.68 53.27 -25.89
CA ASN A 311 4.47 52.45 -25.94
C ASN A 311 3.87 52.22 -24.53
N ASP A 312 2.90 51.33 -24.41
CA ASP A 312 2.30 50.98 -23.12
C ASP A 312 3.03 49.80 -22.47
N GLU A 313 3.70 50.06 -21.35
CA GLU A 313 4.24 49.06 -20.46
C GLU A 313 3.28 48.80 -19.29
N GLN A 314 2.76 47.56 -19.19
CA GLN A 314 1.76 47.20 -18.17
C GLN A 314 2.01 45.82 -17.55
N PHE A 315 1.47 45.61 -16.35
CA PHE A 315 1.54 44.35 -15.60
C PHE A 315 2.95 43.81 -15.36
N ILE A 316 3.69 44.47 -14.47
CA ILE A 316 5.02 44.05 -14.07
C ILE A 316 4.97 42.99 -12.95
N THR A 317 5.86 42.01 -12.98
CA THR A 317 6.05 41.04 -11.89
C THR A 317 7.51 40.59 -11.79
N LEU A 318 7.95 40.28 -10.57
CA LEU A 318 9.30 39.84 -10.27
C LEU A 318 9.27 38.66 -9.27
N PRO A 319 10.18 37.67 -9.38
CA PRO A 319 10.37 36.65 -8.35
C PRO A 319 11.01 37.25 -7.09
N ALA A 320 11.12 36.47 -6.01
CA ALA A 320 11.70 36.92 -4.74
C ALA A 320 13.17 37.35 -4.83
N SER A 321 13.88 36.91 -5.87
CA SER A 321 15.24 37.34 -6.17
C SER A 321 15.35 38.77 -6.72
N GLY A 322 14.24 39.30 -7.27
CA GLY A 322 14.15 40.66 -7.81
C GLY A 322 15.05 40.95 -9.01
N ASP A 323 15.69 39.94 -9.60
CA ASP A 323 16.71 40.02 -10.66
C ASP A 323 16.16 39.74 -12.07
N ILE A 324 14.85 39.47 -12.18
CA ILE A 324 14.15 39.22 -13.44
C ILE A 324 12.80 39.93 -13.40
N ILE A 325 12.49 40.70 -14.46
CA ILE A 325 11.17 41.29 -14.68
C ILE A 325 10.42 40.49 -15.73
N TYR A 326 9.14 40.21 -15.50
CA TYR A 326 8.19 39.87 -16.56
C TYR A 326 7.17 40.99 -16.68
N PHE A 327 6.83 41.34 -17.90
CA PHE A 327 5.88 42.42 -18.15
C PHE A 327 5.16 42.24 -19.49
N SER A 328 4.04 42.95 -19.66
CA SER A 328 3.30 43.03 -20.92
C SER A 328 3.63 44.34 -21.61
N SER A 329 3.82 44.34 -22.93
CA SER A 329 4.00 45.57 -23.71
C SER A 329 3.54 45.37 -25.15
N ASN A 330 3.10 46.47 -25.77
CA ASN A 330 2.82 46.57 -27.22
C ASN A 330 4.02 47.12 -28.00
N ARG A 331 5.23 47.10 -27.43
CA ARG A 331 6.47 47.49 -28.11
C ARG A 331 6.74 46.61 -29.33
N GLU A 332 7.18 47.24 -30.42
CA GLU A 332 7.54 46.59 -31.69
C GLU A 332 9.05 46.68 -32.01
N ASP A 333 9.83 47.35 -31.17
CA ASP A 333 11.27 47.56 -31.34
C ASP A 333 12.08 46.25 -31.17
N LEU A 334 11.49 45.24 -30.52
CA LEU A 334 12.05 43.90 -30.36
C LEU A 334 11.48 42.92 -31.40
N ARG A 335 12.37 42.15 -32.03
CA ARG A 335 11.96 41.11 -32.99
C ARG A 335 11.11 40.03 -32.32
N GLY A 336 10.09 39.59 -33.04
CA GLY A 336 9.26 38.46 -32.61
C GLY A 336 7.99 38.86 -31.88
N ALA A 337 7.62 40.14 -31.88
CA ALA A 337 6.29 40.61 -31.50
C ALA A 337 5.20 39.95 -32.37
N GLN A 338 4.14 39.43 -31.76
CA GLN A 338 3.12 38.62 -32.47
C GLN A 338 1.69 39.14 -32.28
N GLY A 339 1.36 39.66 -31.10
CA GLY A 339 0.03 40.13 -30.73
C GLY A 339 -0.05 41.63 -30.47
N SER A 340 -1.20 42.08 -29.95
CA SER A 340 -1.40 43.47 -29.52
C SER A 340 -0.82 43.78 -28.15
N LEU A 341 -0.61 42.74 -27.32
CA LEU A 341 0.23 42.76 -26.13
C LEU A 341 0.96 41.42 -26.11
N ASP A 342 2.26 41.49 -25.86
CA ASP A 342 3.14 40.33 -25.72
C ASP A 342 3.79 40.35 -24.33
N ILE A 343 4.15 39.18 -23.83
CA ILE A 343 4.90 39.02 -22.58
C ILE A 343 6.40 39.01 -22.87
N TYR A 344 7.11 39.84 -22.12
CA TYR A 344 8.56 40.02 -22.16
C TYR A 344 9.20 39.59 -20.85
N MET A 345 10.46 39.18 -20.93
CA MET A 345 11.33 38.85 -19.79
C MET A 345 12.59 39.71 -19.88
N ALA A 346 12.94 40.39 -18.79
CA ALA A 346 14.14 41.22 -18.71
C ALA A 346 15.04 40.80 -17.54
N PHE A 347 16.33 40.64 -17.81
CA PHE A 347 17.34 40.43 -16.78
C PHE A 347 17.80 41.79 -16.25
N VAL A 348 17.62 42.00 -14.95
CA VAL A 348 17.87 43.28 -14.30
C VAL A 348 18.70 43.10 -13.03
N PRO A 349 19.39 44.15 -12.59
CA PRO A 349 19.92 44.19 -11.24
C PRO A 349 18.77 44.03 -10.24
N SER A 350 19.06 43.35 -9.14
CA SER A 350 18.07 43.08 -8.12
C SER A 350 17.52 44.38 -7.50
N PHE A 351 16.22 44.63 -7.65
CA PHE A 351 15.53 45.80 -7.06
C PHE A 351 15.31 45.67 -5.56
N PHE A 352 15.12 44.43 -5.11
CA PHE A 352 14.90 43.99 -3.75
C PHE A 352 15.35 42.52 -3.64
N LYS A 353 15.62 42.05 -2.43
CA LYS A 353 15.90 40.63 -2.17
C LYS A 353 15.10 40.15 -0.99
N ALA A 354 14.32 39.10 -1.20
CA ALA A 354 13.65 38.35 -0.14
C ALA A 354 14.12 36.89 -0.17
N VAL A 355 14.09 36.22 0.98
CA VAL A 355 14.47 34.81 1.06
C VAL A 355 13.21 33.95 0.98
N SER A 356 13.25 32.93 0.12
CA SER A 356 12.26 31.86 0.10
C SER A 356 12.72 30.69 0.97
N LEU A 357 11.90 30.30 1.94
CA LEU A 357 12.06 29.08 2.73
C LEU A 357 11.01 28.08 2.26
N ALA A 358 11.44 26.90 1.83
CA ALA A 358 10.56 25.80 1.49
C ALA A 358 10.98 24.54 2.24
N GLY A 359 10.07 23.61 2.46
CA GLY A 359 10.44 22.35 3.06
C GLY A 359 9.40 21.24 2.98
N THR A 360 9.87 20.02 3.18
CA THR A 360 9.04 18.81 3.11
C THR A 360 9.19 17.97 4.37
N VAL A 361 8.17 17.16 4.65
CA VAL A 361 8.21 16.19 5.75
C VAL A 361 8.13 14.78 5.17
N ARG A 362 9.10 13.94 5.54
CA ARG A 362 9.26 12.59 4.99
C ARG A 362 9.31 11.54 6.08
N ASP A 363 8.81 10.36 5.76
CA ASP A 363 8.96 9.18 6.58
C ASP A 363 10.44 8.76 6.66
N GLU A 364 10.95 8.54 7.87
CA GLU A 364 12.37 8.23 8.10
C GLU A 364 12.81 6.94 7.40
N CYS A 365 11.92 5.96 7.27
CA CYS A 365 12.28 4.65 6.77
C CYS A 365 12.09 4.52 5.25
N THR A 366 10.96 4.99 4.74
CA THR A 366 10.57 4.86 3.32
C THR A 366 11.01 6.04 2.47
N GLY A 367 11.23 7.22 3.08
CA GLY A 367 11.57 8.48 2.40
C GLY A 367 10.39 9.16 1.69
N GLU A 368 9.18 8.62 1.86
CA GLU A 368 7.95 9.14 1.26
C GLU A 368 7.43 10.36 2.02
N PHE A 369 6.70 11.24 1.33
CA PHE A 369 6.04 12.38 1.97
C PHE A 369 4.96 11.90 2.93
N ILE A 370 4.87 12.57 4.07
CA ILE A 370 3.85 12.30 5.08
C ILE A 370 3.14 13.59 5.46
N PRO A 371 1.83 13.54 5.77
CA PRO A 371 1.11 14.68 6.32
C PRO A 371 1.78 15.17 7.59
N ALA A 372 1.75 16.48 7.83
CA ALA A 372 2.29 17.06 9.06
C ALA A 372 1.76 18.48 9.26
N ARG A 373 1.55 18.87 10.51
CA ARG A 373 1.40 20.27 10.86
C ARG A 373 2.78 20.89 11.00
N ILE A 374 3.01 21.99 10.29
CA ILE A 374 4.23 22.77 10.34
C ILE A 374 3.97 23.99 11.22
N SER A 375 4.93 24.30 12.09
CA SER A 375 5.00 25.61 12.71
C SER A 375 6.40 26.19 12.60
N ILE A 376 6.50 27.43 12.14
CA ILE A 376 7.75 28.18 12.01
C ILE A 376 7.69 29.33 12.99
N ARG A 377 8.51 29.25 14.04
CA ARG A 377 8.59 30.28 15.06
C ARG A 377 9.80 31.16 14.83
N ASN A 378 9.54 32.47 14.79
CA ASN A 378 10.57 33.48 14.81
C ASN A 378 10.90 33.88 16.26
N PRO A 379 12.09 33.54 16.79
CA PRO A 379 12.42 33.86 18.17
C PRO A 379 12.70 35.36 18.41
N ILE A 380 12.91 36.16 17.37
CA ILE A 380 13.16 37.60 17.48
C ILE A 380 11.84 38.37 17.66
N THR A 381 10.89 38.16 16.74
CA THR A 381 9.62 38.88 16.73
C THR A 381 8.54 38.19 17.58
N GLY A 382 8.71 36.90 17.88
CA GLY A 382 7.68 36.06 18.50
C GLY A 382 6.61 35.58 17.52
N GLU A 383 6.71 35.96 16.24
CA GLU A 383 5.78 35.56 15.18
C GLU A 383 5.78 34.03 15.01
N LEU A 384 4.60 33.49 14.76
CA LEU A 384 4.37 32.07 14.52
C LEU A 384 3.61 31.91 13.21
N TYR A 385 4.26 31.33 12.21
CA TYR A 385 3.62 30.85 11.00
C TYR A 385 3.23 29.39 11.17
N SER A 386 2.09 28.98 10.67
CA SER A 386 1.64 27.58 10.68
C SER A 386 1.15 27.16 9.30
N ASP A 387 1.35 25.89 8.98
CA ASP A 387 0.93 25.28 7.72
C ASP A 387 0.52 23.82 7.95
N GLU A 388 -0.21 23.22 7.02
CA GLU A 388 -0.63 21.81 7.09
C GLU A 388 -0.37 21.08 5.78
N LEU A 389 0.56 20.12 5.84
CA LEU A 389 0.93 19.27 4.72
C LEU A 389 -0.01 18.06 4.61
N ASN A 390 -0.33 17.70 3.38
CA ASN A 390 -1.18 16.57 3.03
C ASN A 390 -0.81 16.03 1.63
N GLU A 391 -1.56 15.05 1.11
CA GLU A 391 -1.27 14.44 -0.19
C GLU A 391 -1.24 15.45 -1.35
N GLY A 392 -2.09 16.49 -1.30
CA GLY A 392 -2.17 17.57 -2.29
C GLY A 392 -1.27 18.77 -2.02
N HIS A 393 -0.68 18.85 -0.83
CA HIS A 393 0.22 19.93 -0.41
C HIS A 393 1.39 19.33 0.36
N GLN A 394 2.45 18.96 -0.37
CA GLN A 394 3.59 18.20 0.18
C GLN A 394 4.78 19.07 0.61
N THR A 395 4.76 20.37 0.26
CA THR A 395 5.87 21.31 0.50
C THR A 395 5.33 22.59 1.09
N PHE A 396 5.70 22.93 2.33
CA PHE A 396 5.39 24.24 2.88
C PHE A 396 6.32 25.27 2.28
N GLU A 397 5.84 26.50 2.10
CA GLU A 397 6.64 27.61 1.62
C GLU A 397 6.38 28.88 2.43
N LYS A 398 7.43 29.67 2.66
CA LYS A 398 7.36 30.95 3.38
C LYS A 398 8.40 31.93 2.83
N ILE A 399 7.94 33.11 2.45
CA ILE A 399 8.83 34.24 2.18
C ILE A 399 9.20 34.92 3.50
N ILE A 400 10.51 35.07 3.72
CA ILE A 400 11.11 35.76 4.85
C ILE A 400 11.34 37.21 4.43
N THR A 401 10.42 38.09 4.84
CA THR A 401 10.49 39.54 4.56
C THR A 401 11.50 40.23 5.47
N ASN A 402 11.74 41.52 5.25
CA ASN A 402 12.67 42.29 6.09
C ASN A 402 12.23 42.37 7.57
N GLU A 403 10.92 42.36 7.83
CA GLU A 403 10.35 42.43 9.18
C GLU A 403 10.68 41.19 10.03
N TRP A 404 10.85 40.02 9.38
CA TRP A 404 11.24 38.79 10.05
C TRP A 404 12.63 38.88 10.68
N TYR A 405 13.47 39.82 10.26
CA TYR A 405 14.79 40.06 10.87
C TYR A 405 14.73 40.96 12.11
N GLY A 406 13.54 41.37 12.58
CA GLY A 406 13.34 42.23 13.74
C GLY A 406 13.35 43.73 13.39
N ASP A 407 13.47 44.59 14.41
CA ASP A 407 13.54 46.04 14.21
C ASP A 407 14.75 46.36 13.31
N PRO A 408 14.56 47.10 12.19
CA PRO A 408 15.66 47.51 11.32
C PRO A 408 16.84 48.19 12.04
N LYS A 409 16.59 48.83 13.19
CA LYS A 409 17.62 49.48 14.03
C LYS A 409 18.61 48.51 14.67
N ASP A 410 18.21 47.25 14.87
CA ASP A 410 19.05 46.24 15.53
C ASP A 410 20.12 45.66 14.60
N ASN A 411 20.03 45.94 13.29
CA ASN A 411 21.00 45.54 12.27
C ASN A 411 21.32 44.03 12.27
N ASN A 412 20.30 43.20 12.51
CA ASN A 412 20.42 41.74 12.51
C ASN A 412 20.85 41.24 11.12
N LYS A 413 21.93 40.45 11.07
CA LYS A 413 22.48 39.89 9.83
C LYS A 413 21.86 38.56 9.42
N TYR A 414 21.15 37.89 10.32
CA TYR A 414 20.50 36.61 10.09
C TYR A 414 19.43 36.37 11.16
N ILE A 415 18.58 35.38 10.93
CA ILE A 415 17.64 34.83 11.92
C ILE A 415 17.79 33.32 12.02
N ASN A 416 17.42 32.76 13.17
CA ASN A 416 17.38 31.32 13.41
C ASN A 416 15.92 30.91 13.60
N LEU A 417 15.29 30.36 12.55
CA LEU A 417 13.90 29.94 12.61
C LEU A 417 13.77 28.55 13.23
N GLU A 418 12.87 28.41 14.20
CA GLU A 418 12.51 27.12 14.78
C GLU A 418 11.38 26.50 13.94
N ILE A 419 11.70 25.52 13.11
CA ILE A 419 10.73 24.82 12.24
C ILE A 419 10.36 23.50 12.90
N THR A 420 9.10 23.35 13.28
CA THR A 420 8.57 22.15 13.92
C THR A 420 7.61 21.44 12.98
N ALA A 421 7.86 20.17 12.69
CA ALA A 421 6.89 19.27 12.07
C ALA A 421 6.26 18.38 13.14
N GLU A 422 4.94 18.32 13.17
CA GLU A 422 4.16 17.49 14.08
C GLU A 422 3.24 16.55 13.31
N HIS A 423 3.28 15.28 13.67
CA HIS A 423 2.47 14.23 13.08
C HIS A 423 1.82 13.39 14.18
N PRO A 424 0.51 13.07 14.09
CA PRO A 424 -0.21 12.36 15.17
C PRO A 424 0.43 11.02 15.58
N SER A 425 0.98 10.28 14.62
CA SER A 425 1.56 8.94 14.85
C SER A 425 3.03 8.98 15.30
N TYR A 426 3.76 10.06 15.00
CA TYR A 426 5.21 10.13 15.21
C TYR A 426 5.64 11.18 16.25
N GLY A 427 4.70 11.99 16.74
CA GLY A 427 5.00 13.14 17.57
C GLY A 427 5.58 14.29 16.75
N LYS A 428 6.49 15.06 17.34
CA LYS A 428 7.03 16.27 16.73
C LYS A 428 8.55 16.30 16.70
N ARG A 429 9.09 16.97 15.69
CA ARG A 429 10.52 17.26 15.55
C ARG A 429 10.71 18.72 15.20
N THR A 430 11.59 19.38 15.95
CA THR A 430 11.99 20.77 15.69
C THR A 430 13.42 20.81 15.19
N ILE A 431 13.66 21.58 14.14
CA ILE A 431 14.98 21.93 13.64
C ILE A 431 15.14 23.45 13.66
N VAL A 432 16.40 23.90 13.67
CA VAL A 432 16.72 25.33 13.62
C VAL A 432 17.35 25.61 12.26
N GLN A 433 16.68 26.43 11.45
CA GLN A 433 17.18 26.87 10.15
C GLN A 433 17.71 28.29 10.27
N LYS A 434 19.02 28.46 10.05
CA LYS A 434 19.64 29.78 9.94
C LYS A 434 19.32 30.36 8.56
N ILE A 435 18.77 31.57 8.54
CA ILE A 435 18.45 32.34 7.34
C ILE A 435 19.25 33.64 7.38
N ASP A 436 20.16 33.83 6.42
CA ASP A 436 20.95 35.05 6.33
C ASP A 436 20.11 36.19 5.74
N LYS A 437 20.31 37.43 6.23
CA LYS A 437 19.63 38.62 5.70
C LYS A 437 20.24 38.98 4.36
N PRO A 438 19.47 39.05 3.27
CA PRO A 438 20.03 39.46 1.99
C PRO A 438 20.34 40.96 2.04
N GLU A 439 21.59 41.33 1.78
CA GLU A 439 21.99 42.73 1.62
C GLU A 439 21.86 43.16 0.15
N VAL A 440 21.36 44.36 -0.09
CA VAL A 440 21.42 45.03 -1.40
C VAL A 440 22.81 45.67 -1.51
N THR A 441 23.73 45.05 -2.26
CA THR A 441 25.08 45.58 -2.53
C THR A 441 25.13 46.19 -3.93
N ASN A 442 25.72 47.37 -4.06
CA ASN A 442 25.96 48.01 -5.36
C ASN A 442 27.29 47.55 -6.00
N LYS A 443 28.00 46.60 -5.39
CA LYS A 443 29.28 46.09 -5.89
C LYS A 443 29.06 44.84 -6.75
N ALA A 444 29.33 44.97 -8.04
CA ALA A 444 29.35 43.85 -8.97
C ALA A 444 30.30 42.75 -8.47
N GLY A 445 29.78 41.52 -8.32
CA GLY A 445 30.53 40.34 -7.87
C GLY A 445 30.29 39.88 -6.43
N GLU A 446 29.66 40.68 -5.56
CA GLU A 446 29.23 40.26 -4.21
C GLU A 446 27.76 39.77 -4.19
N GLU A 447 27.01 39.97 -5.28
CA GLU A 447 25.57 39.73 -5.37
C GLU A 447 25.13 38.25 -5.24
N GLY A 448 26.05 37.29 -5.44
CA GLY A 448 25.78 35.85 -5.44
C GLY A 448 26.19 35.07 -4.19
N ALA A 449 26.62 35.73 -3.11
CA ALA A 449 27.17 35.06 -1.93
C ALA A 449 26.11 34.57 -0.90
N ILE A 450 24.88 35.10 -0.95
CA ILE A 450 23.81 34.81 0.01
C ILE A 450 22.71 34.00 -0.67
N ALA A 451 22.32 32.87 -0.08
CA ALA A 451 21.23 32.04 -0.58
C ALA A 451 19.89 32.79 -0.49
N LEU A 452 19.17 32.87 -1.61
CA LEU A 452 17.82 33.42 -1.68
C LEU A 452 16.74 32.34 -1.58
N GLU A 453 17.15 31.07 -1.56
CA GLU A 453 16.29 29.90 -1.43
C GLU A 453 16.90 28.94 -0.40
N TYR A 454 16.12 28.54 0.60
CA TYR A 454 16.47 27.53 1.59
C TYR A 454 15.44 26.40 1.50
N ASN A 455 15.93 25.18 1.24
CA ASN A 455 15.12 23.97 1.19
C ASN A 455 15.40 23.10 2.42
N VAL A 456 14.35 22.69 3.12
CA VAL A 456 14.45 22.02 4.41
C VAL A 456 13.68 20.69 4.39
N ASP A 457 14.38 19.59 4.66
CA ASP A 457 13.74 18.28 4.79
C ASP A 457 13.72 17.83 6.26
N ILE A 458 12.51 17.57 6.78
CA ILE A 458 12.31 17.06 8.14
C ILE A 458 11.89 15.60 8.06
N THR A 459 12.61 14.70 8.73
CA THR A 459 12.19 13.30 8.82
C THR A 459 11.47 12.99 10.14
N LEU A 460 10.35 12.29 10.05
CA LEU A 460 9.60 11.71 11.17
C LEU A 460 9.34 10.23 10.86
N GLY A 461 9.24 9.38 11.87
CA GLY A 461 8.94 7.96 11.66
C GLY A 461 9.62 7.09 12.71
N ASN A 462 9.13 5.86 12.86
CA ASN A 462 9.77 4.85 13.69
C ASN A 462 10.11 3.63 12.83
N ARG A 463 11.02 2.77 13.30
CA ARG A 463 11.20 1.46 12.68
C ARG A 463 10.07 0.51 13.07
N PRO A 464 9.63 -0.39 12.18
CA PRO A 464 8.72 -1.47 12.52
C PRO A 464 9.27 -2.30 13.66
N VAL A 465 8.38 -2.79 14.51
CA VAL A 465 8.75 -3.61 15.66
C VAL A 465 8.07 -4.97 15.51
N LEU A 466 8.85 -6.02 15.70
CA LEU A 466 8.37 -7.38 15.83
C LEU A 466 8.77 -7.89 17.22
N LYS A 467 7.87 -8.59 17.91
CA LYS A 467 8.18 -9.30 19.16
C LYS A 467 7.62 -10.72 19.10
N ALA A 468 8.40 -11.67 19.61
CA ALA A 468 7.95 -13.05 19.79
C ALA A 468 7.29 -13.21 21.16
N ASN A 469 6.01 -13.55 21.17
CA ASN A 469 5.28 -13.93 22.38
C ASN A 469 5.04 -15.44 22.37
N VAL A 470 5.91 -16.15 23.08
CA VAL A 470 5.92 -17.62 23.17
C VAL A 470 5.47 -18.02 24.57
N ALA A 471 4.44 -18.86 24.64
CA ALA A 471 4.03 -19.45 25.92
C ALA A 471 5.08 -20.44 26.40
N MET A 472 5.38 -20.43 27.70
CA MET A 472 6.35 -21.36 28.28
C MET A 472 5.92 -22.82 28.06
N ALA A 473 6.80 -23.62 27.46
CA ALA A 473 6.56 -25.03 27.20
C ALA A 473 6.43 -25.85 28.50
N ASP A 474 5.58 -26.87 28.51
CA ASP A 474 5.29 -27.64 29.73
C ASP A 474 6.49 -28.46 30.18
N TYR A 475 7.31 -28.96 29.24
CA TYR A 475 8.60 -29.57 29.54
C TYR A 475 9.49 -28.65 30.38
N VAL A 476 9.58 -27.36 30.01
CA VAL A 476 10.40 -26.38 30.71
C VAL A 476 9.81 -26.08 32.09
N LYS A 477 8.49 -25.88 32.20
CA LYS A 477 7.81 -25.66 33.50
C LYS A 477 8.09 -26.77 34.49
N LYS A 478 8.07 -28.03 34.03
CA LYS A 478 8.27 -29.21 34.88
C LYS A 478 9.72 -29.45 35.29
N ASN A 479 10.70 -29.02 34.48
CA ASN A 479 12.10 -29.41 34.64
C ASN A 479 13.03 -28.25 35.02
N SER A 480 12.61 -26.99 34.88
CA SER A 480 13.41 -25.80 35.23
C SER A 480 13.97 -25.81 36.66
N GLY A 481 13.21 -26.34 37.62
CA GLY A 481 13.66 -26.46 39.02
C GLY A 481 14.77 -27.49 39.26
N LYS A 482 14.96 -28.44 38.35
CA LYS A 482 15.98 -29.51 38.43
C LYS A 482 17.12 -29.30 37.43
N ASN A 483 16.85 -28.60 36.33
CA ASN A 483 17.82 -28.22 35.33
C ASN A 483 17.79 -26.70 35.15
N PRO A 484 18.64 -25.96 35.88
CA PRO A 484 18.70 -24.51 35.80
C PRO A 484 19.01 -23.98 34.39
N ALA A 485 19.68 -24.77 33.54
CA ALA A 485 20.07 -24.36 32.19
C ALA A 485 18.87 -24.10 31.27
N ILE A 486 17.70 -24.68 31.58
CA ILE A 486 16.47 -24.48 30.78
C ILE A 486 15.49 -23.51 31.44
N ALA A 487 15.77 -23.01 32.66
CA ALA A 487 14.81 -22.21 33.42
C ALA A 487 14.42 -20.89 32.73
N GLY A 488 15.29 -20.34 31.90
CA GLY A 488 15.05 -19.14 31.09
C GLY A 488 14.72 -19.43 29.62
N PHE A 489 14.50 -20.69 29.23
CA PHE A 489 14.22 -21.02 27.84
C PHE A 489 12.83 -20.51 27.44
N ASN A 490 12.82 -19.64 26.43
CA ASN A 490 11.61 -19.05 25.87
C ASN A 490 11.60 -19.23 24.35
N GLY A 491 11.07 -20.37 23.89
CA GLY A 491 11.12 -20.78 22.49
C GLY A 491 10.34 -22.07 22.24
N LEU A 492 10.56 -22.68 21.08
CA LEU A 492 9.89 -23.92 20.71
C LEU A 492 10.61 -25.13 21.30
N VAL A 493 9.87 -25.98 22.01
CA VAL A 493 10.34 -27.32 22.42
C VAL A 493 9.67 -28.37 21.54
N MET A 494 10.45 -29.18 20.86
CA MET A 494 9.98 -30.36 20.14
C MET A 494 10.16 -31.59 21.01
N GLU A 495 9.06 -32.16 21.50
CA GLU A 495 9.06 -33.35 22.36
C GLU A 495 8.84 -34.63 21.54
N GLU A 496 9.73 -35.59 21.66
CA GLU A 496 9.57 -36.94 21.11
C GLU A 496 8.78 -37.85 22.05
N VAL A 497 7.74 -38.50 21.53
CA VAL A 497 6.80 -39.31 22.29
C VAL A 497 6.70 -40.67 21.61
N LEU A 498 6.89 -41.74 22.39
CA LEU A 498 6.77 -43.11 21.88
C LEU A 498 5.31 -43.40 21.50
N SER A 499 5.07 -43.70 20.21
CA SER A 499 3.79 -44.16 19.67
C SER A 499 3.85 -45.67 19.41
N TRP A 500 2.81 -46.40 19.82
CA TRP A 500 2.55 -47.75 19.33
C TRP A 500 1.30 -47.72 18.46
N ASP A 501 1.46 -48.09 17.19
CA ASP A 501 0.36 -48.11 16.23
C ASP A 501 0.10 -49.55 15.78
N LEU A 502 -1.18 -49.94 15.78
CA LEU A 502 -1.63 -51.25 15.33
C LEU A 502 -2.59 -51.11 14.14
N TYR A 503 -2.27 -51.84 13.07
CA TYR A 503 -2.97 -51.79 11.79
C TYR A 503 -3.64 -53.14 11.48
N PRO A 504 -4.98 -53.22 11.36
CA PRO A 504 -5.69 -54.47 11.13
C PRO A 504 -5.43 -54.97 9.70
N LEU A 505 -5.23 -56.27 9.57
CA LEU A 505 -4.97 -56.91 8.28
C LEU A 505 -6.26 -57.53 7.75
N LEU A 506 -6.87 -56.90 6.75
CA LEU A 506 -8.02 -57.48 6.06
C LEU A 506 -7.55 -58.67 5.20
N ASN A 507 -8.24 -59.80 5.31
CA ASN A 507 -7.88 -61.03 4.59
C ASN A 507 -8.56 -61.15 3.21
N TYR A 508 -8.95 -60.02 2.63
CA TYR A 508 -9.60 -59.94 1.32
C TYR A 508 -8.69 -59.27 0.31
N VAL A 509 -8.84 -59.64 -0.97
CA VAL A 509 -8.24 -58.95 -2.11
C VAL A 509 -9.34 -58.67 -3.11
N PHE A 510 -9.60 -57.40 -3.42
CA PHE A 510 -10.73 -56.98 -4.24
C PHE A 510 -10.35 -56.84 -5.72
N PHE A 511 -11.33 -57.08 -6.60
CA PHE A 511 -11.15 -57.07 -8.05
C PHE A 511 -12.20 -56.20 -8.73
N ASP A 512 -11.80 -55.63 -9.86
CA ASP A 512 -12.70 -54.85 -10.70
C ASP A 512 -13.70 -55.76 -11.43
N ILE A 513 -14.81 -55.17 -11.87
CA ILE A 513 -15.88 -55.88 -12.56
C ILE A 513 -15.36 -56.61 -13.81
N GLY A 514 -15.70 -57.89 -13.93
CA GLY A 514 -15.31 -58.76 -15.05
C GLY A 514 -13.82 -59.10 -15.09
N SER A 515 -13.01 -58.63 -14.15
CA SER A 515 -11.55 -58.77 -14.16
C SER A 515 -11.03 -59.79 -13.14
N SER A 516 -10.07 -60.61 -13.55
CA SER A 516 -9.21 -61.41 -12.66
C SER A 516 -7.80 -60.83 -12.50
N THR A 517 -7.53 -59.65 -13.07
CA THR A 517 -6.26 -58.95 -12.93
C THR A 517 -6.23 -58.22 -11.59
N LEU A 518 -5.12 -58.32 -10.86
CA LEU A 518 -4.93 -57.54 -9.63
C LEU A 518 -4.89 -56.05 -9.96
N PRO A 519 -5.72 -55.21 -9.30
CA PRO A 519 -5.64 -53.77 -9.47
C PRO A 519 -4.26 -53.20 -9.08
N ASP A 520 -3.81 -52.17 -9.79
CA ASP A 520 -2.45 -51.57 -9.63
C ASP A 520 -2.17 -51.03 -8.23
N ARG A 521 -3.21 -50.77 -7.44
CA ARG A 521 -3.10 -50.34 -6.04
C ARG A 521 -2.49 -51.42 -5.14
N TYR A 522 -2.59 -52.71 -5.49
CA TYR A 522 -1.90 -53.78 -4.75
C TYR A 522 -0.44 -53.86 -5.16
N ILE A 523 0.46 -53.63 -4.20
CA ILE A 523 1.90 -53.55 -4.45
C ILE A 523 2.44 -54.96 -4.70
N GLN A 524 2.91 -55.20 -5.92
CA GLN A 524 3.48 -56.47 -6.35
C GLN A 524 5.00 -56.33 -6.52
N PHE A 525 5.74 -57.40 -6.19
CA PHE A 525 7.17 -57.52 -6.49
C PHE A 525 7.37 -58.23 -7.82
N ASP A 526 8.33 -57.75 -8.63
CA ASP A 526 8.58 -58.20 -10.01
C ASP A 526 9.15 -59.63 -10.15
N GLY A 527 9.15 -60.43 -9.08
CA GLY A 527 9.60 -61.81 -9.12
C GLY A 527 10.36 -62.26 -7.86
N PRO A 528 10.84 -63.52 -7.85
CA PRO A 528 11.45 -64.12 -6.66
C PRO A 528 12.78 -63.48 -6.24
N ASN A 529 13.46 -62.79 -7.17
CA ASN A 529 14.75 -62.11 -6.97
C ASN A 529 14.60 -60.58 -6.78
N ASN A 530 13.39 -60.08 -6.51
CA ASN A 530 13.18 -58.64 -6.29
C ASN A 530 14.04 -58.13 -5.11
N ALA A 531 14.72 -56.99 -5.30
CA ALA A 531 15.67 -56.44 -4.33
C ALA A 531 15.02 -56.07 -2.98
N PHE A 532 13.76 -55.62 -3.00
CA PHE A 532 13.03 -55.24 -1.80
C PHE A 532 12.50 -56.44 -1.02
N LYS A 533 12.22 -57.57 -1.71
CA LYS A 533 11.76 -58.80 -1.06
C LYS A 533 12.76 -59.32 -0.02
N ALA A 534 14.06 -59.20 -0.29
CA ALA A 534 15.11 -59.71 0.62
C ALA A 534 15.17 -58.96 1.96
N SER A 535 14.82 -57.67 1.96
CA SER A 535 14.79 -56.81 3.15
C SER A 535 13.38 -56.57 3.70
N PHE A 536 12.35 -57.12 3.06
CA PHE A 536 10.96 -56.89 3.45
C PHE A 536 10.64 -57.59 4.78
N THR A 537 10.07 -56.84 5.71
CA THR A 537 9.38 -57.38 6.89
C THR A 537 7.98 -56.81 6.96
N ASP A 538 7.07 -57.51 7.63
CA ASP A 538 5.71 -57.03 7.85
C ASP A 538 5.62 -55.86 8.87
N THR A 539 6.74 -55.42 9.44
CA THR A 539 6.84 -54.33 10.43
C THR A 539 7.57 -53.08 9.94
N THR A 540 8.19 -53.12 8.76
CA THR A 540 9.00 -52.02 8.20
C THR A 540 8.31 -51.28 7.06
N ILE A 541 7.01 -51.54 6.84
CA ILE A 541 6.22 -50.93 5.79
C ILE A 541 5.85 -49.50 6.21
N PRO A 542 6.36 -48.46 5.53
CA PRO A 542 6.06 -47.08 5.88
C PRO A 542 4.58 -46.75 5.60
N GLY A 543 4.04 -45.74 6.28
CA GLY A 543 2.69 -45.24 6.03
C GLY A 543 1.61 -45.83 6.95
N GLY A 544 0.35 -45.56 6.63
CA GLY A 544 -0.81 -45.92 7.45
C GLY A 544 -1.41 -47.29 7.14
N THR A 545 -2.65 -47.52 7.62
CA THR A 545 -3.38 -48.79 7.42
C THR A 545 -3.50 -49.18 5.95
N MET A 546 -3.83 -48.22 5.08
CA MET A 546 -4.02 -48.49 3.65
C MET A 546 -2.71 -48.82 2.94
N ASP A 547 -1.63 -48.10 3.24
CA ASP A 547 -0.29 -48.39 2.68
C ASP A 547 0.15 -49.81 3.03
N LYS A 548 -0.05 -50.19 4.30
CA LYS A 548 0.23 -51.55 4.79
C LYS A 548 -0.68 -52.59 4.15
N TYR A 549 -1.98 -52.30 4.01
CA TYR A 549 -2.93 -53.21 3.39
C TYR A 549 -2.64 -53.44 1.90
N TYR A 550 -2.17 -52.44 1.16
CA TYR A 550 -1.78 -52.64 -0.23
C TYR A 550 -0.59 -53.59 -0.41
N HIS A 551 0.17 -53.85 0.66
CA HIS A 551 1.14 -54.94 0.74
C HIS A 551 0.56 -56.27 1.27
N VAL A 552 -0.76 -56.46 1.37
CA VAL A 552 -1.39 -57.67 1.97
C VAL A 552 -0.82 -58.98 1.40
N LEU A 553 -0.64 -59.07 0.08
CA LEU A 553 -0.08 -60.27 -0.55
C LEU A 553 1.40 -60.50 -0.17
N ASN A 554 2.17 -59.43 0.03
CA ASN A 554 3.55 -59.50 0.50
C ASN A 554 3.62 -59.89 1.97
N ILE A 555 2.71 -59.39 2.80
CA ILE A 555 2.60 -59.75 4.21
C ILE A 555 2.29 -61.25 4.33
N TYR A 556 1.28 -61.77 3.61
CA TYR A 556 0.97 -63.20 3.60
C TYR A 556 2.13 -64.03 3.04
N GLY A 557 2.76 -63.61 1.94
CA GLY A 557 3.92 -64.31 1.36
C GLY A 557 5.11 -64.38 2.31
N PHE A 558 5.44 -63.27 2.97
CA PHE A 558 6.50 -63.20 3.99
C PHE A 558 6.19 -64.14 5.17
N ARG A 559 4.99 -64.05 5.74
CA ARG A 559 4.59 -64.86 6.89
C ARG A 559 4.51 -66.35 6.56
N LEU A 560 4.01 -66.73 5.39
CA LEU A 560 3.96 -68.15 4.99
C LEU A 560 5.35 -68.76 4.77
N ASN A 561 6.37 -67.96 4.46
CA ASN A 561 7.77 -68.41 4.46
C ASN A 561 8.32 -68.60 5.88
N GLN A 562 7.89 -67.78 6.84
CA GLN A 562 8.25 -67.96 8.26
C GLN A 562 7.56 -69.18 8.90
N TYR A 563 6.38 -69.53 8.41
CA TYR A 563 5.58 -70.67 8.91
C TYR A 563 5.40 -71.74 7.83
N PRO A 564 6.45 -72.54 7.51
CA PRO A 564 6.49 -73.38 6.32
C PRO A 564 5.50 -74.56 6.30
N ASN A 565 4.92 -74.91 7.45
CA ASN A 565 3.94 -76.01 7.56
C ASN A 565 2.50 -75.54 7.36
N GLU A 566 2.26 -74.24 7.34
CA GLU A 566 0.91 -73.70 7.29
C GLU A 566 0.32 -73.77 5.89
N LYS A 567 -0.98 -74.03 5.85
CA LYS A 567 -1.76 -74.11 4.63
C LYS A 567 -2.82 -73.01 4.60
N ILE A 568 -3.08 -72.50 3.41
CA ILE A 568 -4.12 -71.49 3.19
C ILE A 568 -5.14 -71.99 2.17
N THR A 569 -6.36 -71.48 2.27
CA THR A 569 -7.38 -71.63 1.23
C THR A 569 -7.65 -70.26 0.61
N LEU A 570 -7.57 -70.18 -0.72
CA LEU A 570 -7.86 -69.01 -1.52
C LEU A 570 -9.23 -69.21 -2.16
N VAL A 571 -10.23 -68.45 -1.72
CA VAL A 571 -11.61 -68.57 -2.19
C VAL A 571 -11.96 -67.39 -3.09
N GLY A 572 -12.05 -67.64 -4.39
CA GLY A 572 -12.45 -66.62 -5.35
C GLY A 572 -13.97 -66.40 -5.40
N CYS A 573 -14.40 -65.14 -5.49
CA CYS A 573 -15.80 -64.74 -5.49
C CYS A 573 -16.12 -63.72 -6.61
N ASN A 574 -17.39 -63.65 -6.98
CA ASN A 574 -18.00 -62.69 -7.89
C ASN A 574 -19.28 -62.08 -7.30
N ASP A 575 -19.80 -61.04 -7.95
CA ASP A 575 -21.01 -60.35 -7.49
C ASP A 575 -22.33 -60.97 -7.98
N ASN A 576 -22.25 -61.89 -8.94
CA ASN A 576 -23.38 -62.64 -9.52
C ASN A 576 -24.55 -61.78 -10.05
N THR A 577 -24.32 -60.54 -10.46
CA THR A 577 -25.42 -59.65 -10.94
C THR A 577 -25.27 -59.17 -12.38
N ASN A 578 -24.07 -58.78 -12.82
CA ASN A 578 -23.86 -58.09 -14.11
C ASN A 578 -23.49 -59.05 -15.26
N ASP A 579 -23.59 -58.56 -16.51
CA ASP A 579 -23.08 -59.25 -17.70
C ASP A 579 -21.56 -59.46 -17.57
N GLY A 580 -21.16 -60.73 -17.47
CA GLY A 580 -19.77 -61.14 -17.22
C GLY A 580 -19.48 -61.68 -15.82
N GLU A 581 -20.31 -61.38 -14.81
CA GLU A 581 -20.17 -61.89 -13.43
C GLU A 581 -21.27 -62.91 -13.07
N LYS A 582 -22.48 -62.73 -13.61
CA LYS A 582 -23.64 -63.58 -13.29
C LYS A 582 -23.41 -65.05 -13.65
N GLY A 583 -23.38 -65.91 -12.63
CA GLY A 583 -23.11 -67.34 -12.75
C GLY A 583 -21.69 -67.70 -13.17
N ASN A 584 -20.77 -66.74 -13.26
CA ASN A 584 -19.44 -66.95 -13.82
C ASN A 584 -18.44 -67.40 -12.73
N THR A 585 -18.55 -68.66 -12.32
CA THR A 585 -17.64 -69.25 -11.33
C THR A 585 -16.22 -69.45 -11.86
N GLU A 586 -16.02 -69.49 -13.18
CA GLU A 586 -14.68 -69.52 -13.78
C GLU A 586 -13.92 -68.21 -13.54
N LEU A 587 -14.58 -67.05 -13.64
CA LEU A 587 -13.97 -65.77 -13.27
C LEU A 587 -13.55 -65.76 -11.79
N SER A 588 -14.40 -66.26 -10.90
CA SER A 588 -14.06 -66.43 -9.48
C SER A 588 -12.82 -67.31 -9.31
N LYS A 589 -12.75 -68.44 -10.00
CA LYS A 589 -11.56 -69.31 -9.99
C LYS A 589 -10.32 -68.59 -10.50
N SER A 590 -10.41 -67.87 -11.63
CA SER A 590 -9.29 -67.09 -12.18
C SER A 590 -8.78 -66.04 -11.20
N ARG A 591 -9.64 -65.36 -10.44
CA ARG A 591 -9.23 -64.42 -9.38
C ARG A 591 -8.41 -65.13 -8.29
N ALA A 592 -8.88 -66.28 -7.81
CA ALA A 592 -8.14 -67.06 -6.82
C ALA A 592 -6.79 -67.56 -7.36
N GLU A 593 -6.74 -67.97 -8.63
CA GLU A 593 -5.52 -68.37 -9.33
C GLU A 593 -4.54 -67.19 -9.49
N THR A 594 -5.01 -65.96 -9.69
CA THR A 594 -4.14 -64.77 -9.73
C THR A 594 -3.39 -64.60 -8.41
N VAL A 595 -4.09 -64.69 -7.27
CA VAL A 595 -3.47 -64.60 -5.93
C VAL A 595 -2.53 -65.78 -5.69
N PHE A 596 -2.97 -67.00 -6.03
CA PHE A 596 -2.14 -68.21 -5.94
C PHE A 596 -0.83 -68.07 -6.73
N ASN A 597 -0.91 -67.58 -7.97
CA ASN A 597 0.23 -67.44 -8.86
C ASN A 597 1.23 -66.42 -8.33
N TYR A 598 0.76 -65.32 -7.74
CA TYR A 598 1.63 -64.34 -7.11
C TYR A 598 2.42 -64.97 -5.95
N LEU A 599 1.72 -65.61 -5.00
CA LEU A 599 2.35 -66.24 -3.84
C LEU A 599 3.33 -67.37 -4.24
N ASN A 600 2.98 -68.16 -5.26
CA ASN A 600 3.86 -69.21 -5.77
C ASN A 600 5.10 -68.65 -6.48
N LYS A 601 4.89 -67.80 -7.50
CA LYS A 601 5.99 -67.35 -8.39
C LYS A 601 6.91 -66.33 -7.73
N VAL A 602 6.36 -65.43 -6.90
CA VAL A 602 7.12 -64.35 -6.27
C VAL A 602 7.64 -64.77 -4.91
N TRP A 603 6.77 -65.36 -4.08
CA TRP A 603 7.12 -65.71 -2.70
C TRP A 603 7.63 -67.15 -2.53
N GLY A 604 7.49 -68.00 -3.55
CA GLY A 604 7.98 -69.39 -3.52
C GLY A 604 7.10 -70.32 -2.68
N ILE A 605 5.85 -69.93 -2.41
CA ILE A 605 4.95 -70.75 -1.60
C ILE A 605 4.52 -71.98 -2.42
N SER A 606 4.82 -73.17 -1.90
CA SER A 606 4.55 -74.43 -2.60
C SER A 606 3.05 -74.66 -2.85
N ALA A 607 2.72 -75.23 -4.00
CA ALA A 607 1.35 -75.47 -4.44
C ALA A 607 0.55 -76.38 -3.48
N ASP A 608 1.19 -77.36 -2.82
CA ASP A 608 0.54 -78.27 -1.85
C ASP A 608 0.10 -77.58 -0.54
N ARG A 609 0.57 -76.34 -0.33
CA ARG A 609 0.20 -75.49 0.81
C ARG A 609 -0.95 -74.55 0.51
N MET A 610 -1.39 -74.43 -0.74
CA MET A 610 -2.43 -73.49 -1.15
C MET A 610 -3.56 -74.24 -1.85
N LYS A 611 -4.76 -74.20 -1.25
CA LYS A 611 -5.97 -74.77 -1.85
C LYS A 611 -6.75 -73.66 -2.57
N VAL A 612 -7.10 -73.86 -3.83
CA VAL A 612 -7.98 -72.93 -4.58
C VAL A 612 -9.42 -73.45 -4.51
N GLU A 613 -10.32 -72.59 -4.05
CA GLU A 613 -11.76 -72.77 -4.09
C GLU A 613 -12.40 -71.55 -4.77
N TYR A 614 -13.64 -71.69 -5.21
CA TYR A 614 -14.35 -70.61 -5.87
C TYR A 614 -15.86 -70.78 -5.75
N ARG A 615 -16.56 -69.65 -5.66
CA ARG A 615 -18.02 -69.57 -5.58
C ARG A 615 -18.48 -68.26 -6.22
N ASN A 616 -19.79 -68.10 -6.37
CA ASN A 616 -20.34 -66.81 -6.78
C ASN A 616 -20.18 -65.81 -5.62
N PHE A 617 -21.14 -65.75 -4.70
CA PHE A 617 -21.01 -64.86 -3.54
C PHE A 617 -19.98 -65.32 -2.51
N PRO A 618 -19.31 -64.38 -1.80
CA PRO A 618 -18.52 -64.72 -0.62
C PRO A 618 -19.39 -65.26 0.52
N GLU A 619 -18.76 -65.88 1.53
CA GLU A 619 -19.48 -66.48 2.68
C GLU A 619 -20.32 -65.46 3.42
N ILE A 620 -19.76 -64.27 3.63
CA ILE A 620 -20.48 -63.12 4.15
C ILE A 620 -20.62 -62.12 3.01
N LYS A 621 -21.79 -62.16 2.37
CA LYS A 621 -22.16 -61.26 1.28
C LYS A 621 -22.44 -59.83 1.78
N SER A 622 -21.86 -58.85 1.10
CA SER A 622 -22.31 -57.47 1.14
C SER A 622 -23.59 -57.31 0.31
N ASN A 623 -24.32 -56.21 0.49
CA ASN A 623 -25.64 -56.02 -0.12
C ASN A 623 -25.57 -56.13 -1.66
N PRO A 624 -26.22 -57.13 -2.28
CA PRO A 624 -26.13 -57.35 -3.72
C PRO A 624 -27.06 -56.41 -4.52
N LYS A 625 -27.76 -55.48 -3.86
CA LYS A 625 -28.70 -54.55 -4.50
C LYS A 625 -28.14 -53.15 -4.73
N ASP A 626 -26.95 -52.85 -4.22
CA ASP A 626 -26.28 -51.56 -4.45
C ASP A 626 -24.86 -51.76 -5.01
N SER A 627 -24.36 -50.76 -5.72
CA SER A 627 -23.08 -50.84 -6.44
C SER A 627 -21.87 -51.02 -5.53
N MET A 628 -21.90 -50.44 -4.33
CA MET A 628 -20.81 -50.53 -3.36
C MET A 628 -20.71 -51.94 -2.76
N GLY A 629 -21.86 -52.54 -2.42
CA GLY A 629 -21.94 -53.92 -1.96
C GLY A 629 -21.58 -54.94 -3.04
N LEU A 630 -21.91 -54.67 -4.31
CA LEU A 630 -21.44 -55.49 -5.44
C LEU A 630 -19.90 -55.46 -5.56
N ALA A 631 -19.29 -54.28 -5.44
CA ALA A 631 -17.83 -54.16 -5.47
C ALA A 631 -17.14 -54.92 -4.33
N GLU A 632 -17.73 -54.94 -3.13
CA GLU A 632 -17.20 -55.70 -1.99
C GLU A 632 -17.32 -57.22 -2.12
N ASN A 633 -18.23 -57.70 -2.96
CA ASN A 633 -18.42 -59.13 -3.23
C ASN A 633 -17.42 -59.68 -4.27
N ARG A 634 -16.82 -58.82 -5.10
CA ARG A 634 -15.78 -59.19 -6.07
C ARG A 634 -14.42 -59.28 -5.38
N ARG A 635 -14.16 -60.41 -4.72
CA ARG A 635 -12.95 -60.58 -3.92
C ARG A 635 -12.40 -62.00 -3.92
N VAL A 636 -11.15 -62.14 -3.52
CA VAL A 636 -10.55 -63.40 -3.04
C VAL A 636 -10.46 -63.33 -1.53
N GLU A 637 -10.91 -64.37 -0.86
CA GLU A 637 -10.77 -64.55 0.60
C GLU A 637 -9.57 -65.45 0.88
N ILE A 638 -8.64 -64.96 1.69
CA ILE A 638 -7.46 -65.70 2.15
C ILE A 638 -7.81 -66.29 3.53
N LEU A 639 -8.01 -67.60 3.59
CA LEU A 639 -8.39 -68.31 4.80
C LEU A 639 -7.18 -69.06 5.37
N CYS A 640 -6.86 -68.81 6.64
CA CYS A 640 -5.78 -69.44 7.38
C CYS A 640 -6.16 -69.47 8.86
N ASP A 641 -6.01 -70.62 9.52
CA ASP A 641 -6.32 -70.75 10.95
C ASP A 641 -5.16 -70.30 11.85
N ASN A 642 -3.95 -70.20 11.31
CA ASN A 642 -2.79 -69.78 12.08
C ASN A 642 -2.77 -68.25 12.28
N TRP A 643 -2.96 -67.86 13.55
CA TRP A 643 -2.92 -66.48 14.00
C TRP A 643 -1.66 -65.72 13.61
N GLU A 644 -0.49 -66.34 13.66
CA GLU A 644 0.76 -65.66 13.34
C GLU A 644 0.83 -65.22 11.86
N VAL A 645 0.06 -65.88 10.99
CA VAL A 645 -0.09 -65.50 9.58
C VAL A 645 -1.11 -64.37 9.41
N THR A 646 -2.21 -64.39 10.18
CA THR A 646 -3.34 -63.46 10.00
C THR A 646 -3.36 -62.27 10.94
N LYS A 647 -2.47 -62.20 11.94
CA LYS A 647 -2.47 -61.15 12.96
C LYS A 647 -2.29 -59.74 12.37
N PRO A 648 -2.70 -58.67 13.07
CA PRO A 648 -2.46 -57.31 12.63
C PRO A 648 -0.97 -56.95 12.48
N VAL A 649 -0.67 -55.87 11.78
CA VAL A 649 0.68 -55.29 11.65
C VAL A 649 0.92 -54.31 12.80
N PHE A 650 2.13 -54.32 13.35
CA PHE A 650 2.49 -53.54 14.53
C PHE A 650 3.74 -52.69 14.27
N GLU A 651 3.68 -51.42 14.64
CA GLU A 651 4.75 -50.45 14.44
C GLU A 651 5.01 -49.66 15.73
N LYS A 652 6.30 -49.49 16.04
CA LYS A 652 6.76 -48.62 17.13
C LYS A 652 7.52 -47.47 16.50
N ASP A 653 6.92 -46.29 16.45
CA ASP A 653 7.52 -45.11 15.84
C ASP A 653 7.43 -43.91 16.81
N PRO A 654 8.54 -43.31 17.23
CA PRO A 654 8.51 -42.08 18.01
C PRO A 654 8.01 -40.89 17.17
N LYS A 655 7.00 -40.18 17.68
CA LYS A 655 6.44 -38.98 17.05
C LYS A 655 6.88 -37.72 17.80
N THR A 656 7.18 -36.65 17.07
CA THR A 656 7.57 -35.36 17.67
C THR A 656 6.41 -34.38 17.68
N PHE A 657 6.24 -33.67 18.80
CA PHE A 657 5.16 -32.70 19.01
C PHE A 657 5.71 -31.35 19.46
N PRO A 658 5.21 -30.23 18.90
CA PRO A 658 5.63 -28.88 19.31
C PRO A 658 5.00 -28.47 20.63
N GLN A 659 5.78 -27.79 21.48
CA GLN A 659 5.31 -27.08 22.66
C GLN A 659 5.91 -25.67 22.72
N PRO A 660 5.08 -24.61 22.78
CA PRO A 660 3.63 -24.64 22.60
C PRO A 660 3.24 -24.98 21.15
N VAL A 661 1.98 -25.39 20.92
CA VAL A 661 1.49 -25.76 19.57
C VAL A 661 1.51 -24.56 18.60
N LYS A 662 1.30 -23.35 19.12
CA LYS A 662 1.37 -22.08 18.40
C LYS A 662 2.09 -21.02 19.23
N MET A 663 2.63 -20.01 18.57
CA MET A 663 3.12 -18.76 19.18
C MET A 663 2.42 -17.55 18.56
N LYS A 664 2.62 -16.38 19.19
CA LYS A 664 2.12 -15.09 18.70
C LYS A 664 3.28 -14.18 18.32
N TRP A 665 3.13 -13.50 17.20
CA TRP A 665 3.93 -12.33 16.83
C TRP A 665 3.18 -11.08 17.25
N GLU A 666 3.84 -10.17 17.95
CA GLU A 666 3.35 -8.82 18.19
C GLU A 666 4.02 -7.87 17.19
N MET A 667 3.23 -7.03 16.52
CA MET A 667 3.66 -6.23 15.37
C MET A 667 3.27 -4.76 15.56
N GLU A 668 4.20 -3.87 15.27
CA GLU A 668 3.96 -2.43 15.16
C GLU A 668 4.59 -1.96 13.85
N ASN A 669 3.88 -1.15 13.07
CA ASN A 669 4.31 -0.79 11.71
C ASN A 669 5.55 0.10 11.69
N GLY A 670 5.74 0.90 12.74
CA GLY A 670 6.77 1.95 12.77
C GLY A 670 6.48 3.12 11.83
N ILE A 671 5.84 2.86 10.69
CA ILE A 671 5.39 3.85 9.72
C ILE A 671 3.88 4.11 9.78
N ASP A 672 3.43 5.23 9.21
CA ASP A 672 2.06 5.72 9.27
C ASP A 672 1.10 4.82 8.50
N GLU A 673 -0.04 4.50 9.11
CA GLU A 673 -1.00 3.54 8.57
C GLU A 673 -1.57 3.99 7.21
N SER A 674 -1.67 5.30 6.95
CA SER A 674 -2.20 5.82 5.69
C SER A 674 -1.30 5.47 4.49
N ILE A 675 0.00 5.27 4.70
CA ILE A 675 0.96 4.92 3.64
C ILE A 675 1.25 3.41 3.57
N VAL A 676 0.75 2.60 4.50
CA VAL A 676 0.99 1.14 4.49
C VAL A 676 0.18 0.46 3.38
N ALA A 677 0.86 -0.32 2.52
CA ALA A 677 0.25 -1.20 1.52
C ALA A 677 -0.01 -2.60 2.05
N SER A 678 0.97 -3.21 2.70
CA SER A 678 0.89 -4.58 3.20
C SER A 678 2.04 -4.85 4.16
N ARG A 679 1.98 -5.98 4.88
CA ARG A 679 3.03 -6.42 5.78
C ARG A 679 3.28 -7.90 5.58
N ARG A 680 4.48 -8.36 5.88
CA ARG A 680 4.82 -9.77 5.95
C ARG A 680 5.83 -10.03 7.07
N ILE A 681 5.82 -11.25 7.60
CA ILE A 681 6.88 -11.71 8.51
C ILE A 681 7.74 -12.71 7.75
N GLU A 682 9.03 -12.42 7.64
CA GLU A 682 10.02 -13.32 7.05
C GLU A 682 10.67 -14.11 8.17
N ILE A 683 10.57 -15.44 8.13
CA ILE A 683 11.10 -16.34 9.14
C ILE A 683 12.16 -17.22 8.50
N GLN A 684 13.36 -17.16 9.05
CA GLN A 684 14.51 -17.99 8.68
C GLN A 684 14.82 -18.97 9.81
N LYS A 685 15.49 -20.06 9.45
CA LYS A 685 16.06 -21.02 10.38
C LYS A 685 17.53 -21.24 10.05
N GLY A 686 18.41 -20.90 10.99
CA GLY A 686 19.84 -20.82 10.69
C GLY A 686 20.10 -19.81 9.57
N SER A 687 20.63 -20.28 8.43
CA SER A 687 20.85 -19.45 7.22
C SER A 687 19.81 -19.68 6.11
N GLY A 688 18.86 -20.59 6.30
CA GLY A 688 17.86 -20.94 5.29
C GLY A 688 16.49 -20.33 5.56
N ASP A 689 15.71 -20.10 4.51
CA ASP A 689 14.33 -19.65 4.65
C ASP A 689 13.44 -20.75 5.23
N TRP A 690 12.54 -20.39 6.15
CA TRP A 690 11.63 -21.33 6.80
C TRP A 690 10.18 -21.11 6.36
N LYS A 691 9.71 -19.86 6.45
CA LYS A 691 8.36 -19.45 6.05
C LYS A 691 8.24 -17.93 5.93
N THR A 692 7.47 -17.48 4.94
CA THR A 692 7.03 -16.09 4.85
C THR A 692 5.53 -16.03 5.12
N LEU A 693 5.13 -15.23 6.10
CA LEU A 693 3.74 -15.02 6.48
C LEU A 693 3.25 -13.73 5.81
N THR A 694 2.43 -13.82 4.77
CA THR A 694 1.98 -12.67 3.97
C THR A 694 0.61 -12.14 4.38
N GLU A 695 -0.21 -12.94 5.07
CA GLU A 695 -1.57 -12.59 5.49
C GLU A 695 -1.62 -12.14 6.95
N VAL A 696 -0.64 -11.32 7.36
CA VAL A 696 -0.48 -10.86 8.76
C VAL A 696 -1.26 -9.56 9.07
N GLY A 697 -2.21 -9.22 8.21
CA GLY A 697 -2.99 -7.99 8.32
C GLY A 697 -2.18 -6.72 8.03
N ARG A 698 -2.83 -5.55 8.12
CA ARG A 698 -2.23 -4.23 7.85
C ARG A 698 -2.05 -3.37 9.10
N THR A 699 -2.95 -3.52 10.08
CA THR A 699 -2.96 -2.73 11.33
C THR A 699 -3.08 -3.60 12.57
N GLU A 700 -3.41 -4.89 12.39
CA GLU A 700 -3.52 -5.87 13.45
C GLU A 700 -2.19 -5.96 14.21
N SER A 701 -2.26 -5.91 15.54
CA SER A 701 -1.07 -5.92 16.40
C SER A 701 -0.58 -7.33 16.74
N LEU A 702 -1.35 -8.37 16.39
CA LEU A 702 -1.06 -9.76 16.77
C LEU A 702 -1.29 -10.72 15.60
N TYR A 703 -0.42 -11.72 15.46
CA TYR A 703 -0.58 -12.82 14.51
C TYR A 703 -0.17 -14.16 15.11
N GLU A 704 -0.97 -15.22 14.93
CA GLU A 704 -0.68 -16.57 15.44
C GLU A 704 0.01 -17.45 14.39
N TRP A 705 1.11 -18.11 14.78
CA TRP A 705 1.86 -19.03 13.92
C TRP A 705 2.06 -20.41 14.59
N ASP A 706 1.99 -21.47 13.80
CA ASP A 706 2.03 -22.88 14.23
C ASP A 706 3.40 -23.56 14.06
N TRP A 707 4.47 -22.78 13.90
CA TRP A 707 5.87 -23.21 13.73
C TRP A 707 6.21 -23.95 12.44
N LYS A 708 5.22 -24.34 11.65
CA LYS A 708 5.45 -25.13 10.44
C LYS A 708 6.13 -24.32 9.35
N SER A 709 6.99 -24.98 8.57
CA SER A 709 7.56 -24.44 7.34
C SER A 709 6.49 -24.24 6.25
N ALA A 710 6.90 -23.71 5.09
CA ALA A 710 6.05 -23.64 3.90
C ALA A 710 5.53 -25.02 3.44
N GLU A 711 6.28 -26.10 3.70
CA GLU A 711 5.91 -27.48 3.36
C GLU A 711 5.10 -28.18 4.47
N GLY A 712 4.69 -27.46 5.52
CA GLY A 712 3.92 -28.02 6.63
C GLY A 712 4.75 -28.87 7.61
N LYS A 713 6.09 -28.74 7.61
CA LYS A 713 6.99 -29.55 8.45
C LYS A 713 7.45 -28.79 9.70
N TYR A 714 7.66 -29.54 10.78
CA TYR A 714 8.28 -29.04 12.02
C TYR A 714 9.82 -29.11 11.97
N PRO A 715 10.52 -28.30 12.79
CA PRO A 715 11.97 -28.31 12.87
C PRO A 715 12.53 -29.63 13.42
N LYS A 716 13.58 -30.17 12.75
CA LYS A 716 14.26 -31.43 13.15
C LYS A 716 15.60 -31.25 13.90
N ASN A 717 16.11 -30.02 13.97
CA ASN A 717 17.35 -29.67 14.66
C ASN A 717 17.08 -28.45 15.59
N GLU A 718 18.09 -28.08 16.39
CA GLU A 718 18.02 -27.02 17.42
C GLU A 718 18.43 -25.62 16.92
N GLU A 719 18.54 -25.40 15.60
CA GLU A 719 18.81 -24.04 15.09
C GLU A 719 17.63 -23.12 15.43
N SER A 720 17.94 -21.92 15.93
CA SER A 720 16.95 -20.89 16.23
C SER A 720 16.23 -20.40 14.97
N PHE A 721 15.01 -19.92 15.16
CA PHE A 721 14.36 -19.07 14.17
C PHE A 721 14.88 -17.64 14.28
N THR A 722 15.02 -16.96 13.15
CA THR A 722 15.21 -15.51 13.08
C THR A 722 14.08 -14.93 12.25
N ALA A 723 13.35 -13.95 12.79
CA ALA A 723 12.20 -13.35 12.13
C ALA A 723 12.30 -11.83 12.01
N ARG A 724 11.78 -11.26 10.92
CA ARG A 724 11.68 -9.82 10.70
C ARG A 724 10.28 -9.46 10.21
N LEU A 725 9.78 -8.31 10.66
CA LEU A 725 8.59 -7.69 10.09
C LEU A 725 9.03 -6.79 8.93
N VAL A 726 8.47 -7.02 7.76
CA VAL A 726 8.63 -6.16 6.58
C VAL A 726 7.30 -5.47 6.32
N VAL A 727 7.31 -4.15 6.43
CA VAL A 727 6.19 -3.28 6.10
C VAL A 727 6.45 -2.68 4.72
N ILE A 728 5.50 -2.83 3.82
CA ILE A 728 5.58 -2.32 2.45
C ILE A 728 4.63 -1.12 2.34
N SER A 729 5.13 0.01 1.84
CA SER A 729 4.32 1.20 1.58
C SER A 729 3.51 1.10 0.28
N LYS A 730 2.54 2.02 0.09
CA LYS A 730 1.76 2.16 -1.15
C LYS A 730 2.63 2.43 -2.39
N ALA A 731 3.80 3.06 -2.22
CA ALA A 731 4.78 3.24 -3.30
C ALA A 731 5.70 2.02 -3.50
N GLY A 732 5.52 0.94 -2.73
CA GLY A 732 6.30 -0.29 -2.84
C GLY A 732 7.67 -0.24 -2.15
N LYS A 733 7.89 0.71 -1.22
CA LYS A 733 9.12 0.78 -0.42
C LYS A 733 9.01 -0.14 0.79
N GLU A 734 10.11 -0.82 1.12
CA GLU A 734 10.16 -1.73 2.27
C GLU A 734 10.82 -1.07 3.46
N CYS A 735 10.18 -1.19 4.61
CA CYS A 735 10.72 -0.84 5.91
C CYS A 735 10.78 -2.09 6.80
N ILE A 736 11.93 -2.37 7.38
CA ILE A 736 12.23 -3.67 7.99
C ILE A 736 12.57 -3.50 9.48
N SER A 737 12.00 -4.36 10.32
CA SER A 737 12.31 -4.41 11.75
C SER A 737 13.70 -4.98 12.04
N GLU A 738 14.20 -4.72 13.25
CA GLU A 738 15.29 -5.54 13.80
C GLU A 738 14.87 -7.02 13.88
N PRO A 739 15.81 -7.97 13.71
CA PRO A 739 15.52 -9.38 13.79
C PRO A 739 15.19 -9.82 15.22
N VAL A 740 14.20 -10.69 15.35
CA VAL A 740 13.86 -11.41 16.59
C VAL A 740 14.35 -12.84 16.49
N GLU A 741 15.08 -13.30 17.50
CA GLU A 741 15.51 -14.70 17.59
C GLU A 741 14.58 -15.49 18.51
N VAL A 742 14.17 -16.69 18.06
CA VAL A 742 13.35 -17.63 18.84
C VAL A 742 14.05 -19.00 18.87
N PRO A 743 14.57 -19.44 20.02
CA PRO A 743 15.34 -20.68 20.11
C PRO A 743 14.47 -21.93 19.94
N VAL A 744 15.10 -23.03 19.53
CA VAL A 744 14.47 -24.35 19.37
C VAL A 744 15.23 -25.38 20.20
N MET A 745 14.51 -26.26 20.90
CA MET A 745 15.06 -27.36 21.69
C MET A 745 14.44 -28.68 21.25
N GLN A 746 15.24 -29.75 21.14
CA GLN A 746 14.76 -31.10 20.86
C GLN A 746 14.86 -31.95 22.13
N VAL A 747 13.78 -32.64 22.49
CA VAL A 747 13.71 -33.47 23.70
C VAL A 747 13.32 -34.89 23.31
N SER A 748 14.30 -35.79 23.29
CA SER A 748 14.09 -37.21 22.99
C SER A 748 13.39 -37.95 24.14
N SER A 749 12.76 -39.10 23.85
CA SER A 749 12.14 -39.92 24.89
C SER A 749 13.16 -40.47 25.91
N GLU A 750 14.40 -40.74 25.50
CA GLU A 750 15.46 -41.18 26.41
C GLU A 750 15.85 -40.10 27.42
N GLN A 751 16.00 -38.84 26.96
CA GLN A 751 16.29 -37.71 27.84
C GLN A 751 15.16 -37.49 28.85
N LYS A 752 13.90 -37.73 28.46
CA LYS A 752 12.75 -37.67 29.39
C LYS A 752 12.84 -38.76 30.44
N LEU A 753 13.11 -40.01 30.06
CA LEU A 753 13.22 -41.15 30.99
C LEU A 753 14.31 -40.94 32.06
N VAL A 754 15.42 -40.29 31.70
CA VAL A 754 16.50 -39.96 32.64
C VAL A 754 16.09 -38.83 33.61
N THR A 755 15.28 -37.87 33.15
CA THR A 755 14.99 -36.63 33.88
C THR A 755 13.73 -36.72 34.76
N GLN A 756 12.72 -37.50 34.35
CA GLN A 756 11.52 -37.80 35.12
C GLN A 756 11.03 -39.21 34.74
N GLY A 757 10.86 -40.08 35.72
CA GLY A 757 9.96 -41.24 35.58
C GLY A 757 8.50 -40.81 35.44
N ALA A 758 8.17 -39.92 34.50
CA ALA A 758 6.85 -39.38 34.20
C ALA A 758 6.84 -38.89 32.73
N ASP A 759 7.05 -39.80 31.79
CA ASP A 759 6.75 -39.55 30.36
C ASP A 759 5.28 -39.94 30.09
N THR A 760 4.73 -39.79 28.89
CA THR A 760 3.39 -40.29 28.54
C THR A 760 3.46 -41.06 27.25
N MET A 761 3.15 -42.35 27.29
CA MET A 761 3.05 -43.20 26.13
C MET A 761 1.71 -42.97 25.44
N TYR A 762 1.72 -42.81 24.12
CA TYR A 762 0.52 -42.74 23.30
C TYR A 762 0.41 -44.03 22.50
N GLU A 763 -0.74 -44.68 22.54
CA GLU A 763 -1.00 -45.89 21.78
C GLU A 763 -2.29 -45.67 20.97
N ASN A 764 -2.19 -45.79 19.64
CA ASN A 764 -3.31 -45.66 18.73
C ASN A 764 -3.62 -47.02 18.09
N TYR A 765 -4.87 -47.41 18.24
CA TYR A 765 -5.34 -48.74 17.94
C TYR A 765 -6.56 -48.64 17.02
N SER A 766 -6.36 -48.80 15.71
CA SER A 766 -7.47 -48.85 14.76
C SER A 766 -7.94 -50.30 14.61
N LEU A 767 -8.68 -50.86 15.55
CA LEU A 767 -8.53 -52.31 15.81
C LEU A 767 -9.57 -53.26 15.26
N ILE A 768 -10.74 -52.82 14.84
CA ILE A 768 -11.88 -53.74 14.81
C ILE A 768 -12.68 -53.60 13.55
N LEU A 769 -12.45 -54.47 12.57
CA LEU A 769 -13.28 -54.51 11.37
C LEU A 769 -14.60 -55.22 11.72
N PHE A 770 -15.69 -54.46 11.74
CA PHE A 770 -17.02 -54.98 11.94
C PHE A 770 -17.64 -55.42 10.62
N LYS A 771 -18.47 -56.46 10.69
CA LYS A 771 -19.36 -56.82 9.57
C LYS A 771 -20.33 -55.67 9.28
N PHE A 772 -20.81 -55.62 8.04
CA PHE A 772 -21.82 -54.66 7.61
C PHE A 772 -23.04 -54.70 8.55
N ASN A 773 -23.52 -53.52 8.95
CA ASN A 773 -24.66 -53.33 9.86
C ASN A 773 -24.62 -54.16 11.16
N SER A 774 -23.41 -54.43 11.68
CA SER A 774 -23.20 -55.20 12.91
C SER A 774 -22.30 -54.45 13.91
N TYR A 775 -22.59 -54.65 15.19
CA TYR A 775 -21.75 -54.25 16.33
C TYR A 775 -21.21 -55.46 17.12
N ASP A 776 -21.40 -56.67 16.58
CA ASP A 776 -20.74 -57.89 17.05
C ASP A 776 -19.30 -57.92 16.54
N ALA A 777 -18.34 -57.92 17.46
CA ALA A 777 -16.91 -57.93 17.15
C ALA A 777 -16.47 -59.31 16.62
N GLY A 778 -17.09 -60.39 17.07
CA GLY A 778 -16.69 -61.75 16.71
C GLY A 778 -15.30 -62.19 17.23
N PRO A 779 -14.95 -63.48 17.07
CA PRO A 779 -13.82 -64.08 17.79
C PRO A 779 -12.44 -63.52 17.44
N LEU A 780 -12.24 -63.08 16.18
CA LEU A 780 -10.98 -62.52 15.72
C LEU A 780 -10.67 -61.19 16.44
N ASN A 781 -11.67 -60.31 16.45
CA ASN A 781 -11.55 -59.01 17.08
C ASN A 781 -11.50 -59.13 18.61
N ASP A 782 -12.21 -60.09 19.20
CA ASP A 782 -12.10 -60.39 20.64
C ASP A 782 -10.66 -60.77 21.02
N ARG A 783 -9.99 -61.59 20.20
CA ARG A 783 -8.58 -61.94 20.40
C ARG A 783 -7.67 -60.72 20.26
N ILE A 784 -7.86 -59.89 19.22
CA ILE A 784 -7.09 -58.66 19.03
C ILE A 784 -7.21 -57.74 20.25
N MET A 785 -8.44 -57.53 20.73
CA MET A 785 -8.66 -56.69 21.90
C MET A 785 -8.00 -57.25 23.15
N LYS A 786 -8.09 -58.56 23.37
CA LYS A 786 -7.46 -59.22 24.51
C LYS A 786 -5.93 -59.14 24.48
N ASP A 787 -5.33 -59.44 23.34
CA ASP A 787 -3.88 -59.58 23.23
C ASP A 787 -3.19 -58.20 23.15
N TYR A 788 -3.86 -57.17 22.61
CA TYR A 788 -3.21 -55.89 22.31
C TYR A 788 -3.82 -54.64 22.97
N VAL A 789 -5.06 -54.67 23.49
CA VAL A 789 -5.71 -53.47 24.07
C VAL A 789 -5.90 -53.61 25.57
N TYR A 790 -6.61 -54.65 25.99
CA TYR A 790 -7.12 -54.74 27.35
C TYR A 790 -5.98 -54.77 28.37
N ASN A 791 -4.89 -55.46 28.06
CA ASN A 791 -3.71 -55.58 28.92
C ASN A 791 -2.82 -54.32 28.90
N ARG A 792 -3.10 -53.34 28.04
CA ARG A 792 -2.31 -52.10 27.91
C ARG A 792 -2.91 -50.94 28.71
N VAL A 793 -4.19 -51.00 29.06
CA VAL A 793 -4.86 -50.02 29.91
C VAL A 793 -4.34 -50.13 31.34
N ARG A 794 -3.72 -49.06 31.84
CA ARG A 794 -3.20 -48.92 33.20
C ARG A 794 -4.08 -47.98 34.03
N PRO A 795 -3.98 -47.99 35.39
CA PRO A 795 -4.77 -47.11 36.25
C PRO A 795 -4.68 -45.62 35.90
N GLU A 796 -3.56 -45.17 35.36
CA GLU A 796 -3.27 -43.80 34.95
C GLU A 796 -3.66 -43.50 33.49
N SER A 797 -4.16 -44.48 32.73
CA SER A 797 -4.51 -44.31 31.32
C SER A 797 -5.76 -43.46 31.11
N VAL A 798 -5.69 -42.50 30.20
CA VAL A 798 -6.85 -41.82 29.59
C VAL A 798 -7.15 -42.50 28.25
N VAL A 799 -8.35 -43.06 28.12
CA VAL A 799 -8.76 -43.86 26.97
C VAL A 799 -9.95 -43.24 26.26
N GLU A 800 -9.88 -43.09 24.94
CA GLU A 800 -11.00 -42.69 24.09
C GLU A 800 -11.32 -43.80 23.09
N VAL A 801 -12.61 -44.14 22.97
CA VAL A 801 -13.12 -45.19 22.06
C VAL A 801 -14.07 -44.58 21.04
N ILE A 802 -13.65 -44.51 19.79
CA ILE A 802 -14.38 -43.83 18.71
C ILE A 802 -14.88 -44.88 17.72
N GLY A 803 -16.19 -45.00 17.57
CA GLY A 803 -16.79 -45.90 16.59
C GLY A 803 -17.11 -45.17 15.29
N HIS A 804 -16.78 -45.80 14.17
CA HIS A 804 -16.98 -45.28 12.81
C HIS A 804 -17.89 -46.20 11.98
N THR A 805 -18.49 -45.65 10.92
CA THR A 805 -19.16 -46.39 9.85
C THR A 805 -18.70 -45.88 8.49
N ASP A 806 -18.92 -46.68 7.46
CA ASP A 806 -18.88 -46.24 6.06
C ASP A 806 -20.18 -45.50 5.68
N VAL A 807 -20.25 -44.99 4.44
CA VAL A 807 -21.41 -44.22 3.93
C VAL A 807 -22.63 -45.10 3.60
N VAL A 808 -22.47 -46.43 3.65
CA VAL A 808 -23.51 -47.37 3.21
C VAL A 808 -24.56 -47.52 4.30
N GLY A 809 -25.65 -46.76 4.21
CA GLY A 809 -26.75 -46.83 5.17
C GLY A 809 -27.56 -45.53 5.23
N LEU A 810 -28.49 -45.45 6.18
CA LEU A 810 -29.10 -44.18 6.56
C LEU A 810 -28.23 -43.51 7.62
N TYR A 811 -27.96 -42.22 7.45
CA TYR A 811 -27.15 -41.40 8.35
C TYR A 811 -27.45 -41.63 9.85
N GLU A 812 -28.72 -41.52 10.27
CA GLU A 812 -29.11 -41.73 11.69
C GLU A 812 -28.88 -43.17 12.18
N THR A 813 -28.95 -44.14 11.28
CA THR A 813 -28.67 -45.55 11.59
C THR A 813 -27.17 -45.77 11.74
N ASN A 814 -26.38 -45.15 10.88
CA ASN A 814 -24.91 -45.17 10.91
C ASN A 814 -24.36 -44.53 12.20
N ALA A 815 -24.89 -43.37 12.61
CA ALA A 815 -24.56 -42.75 13.89
C ALA A 815 -24.81 -43.70 15.08
N LYS A 816 -26.01 -44.32 15.16
CA LYS A 816 -26.34 -45.29 16.22
C LYS A 816 -25.47 -46.55 16.17
N LEU A 817 -25.21 -47.08 14.99
CA LEU A 817 -24.39 -48.27 14.78
C LEU A 817 -22.96 -48.04 15.24
N SER A 818 -22.37 -46.91 14.86
CA SER A 818 -21.02 -46.50 15.25
C SER A 818 -20.90 -46.39 16.78
N LEU A 819 -21.90 -45.79 17.45
CA LEU A 819 -21.95 -45.69 18.91
C LEU A 819 -22.05 -47.07 19.58
N ASN A 820 -22.84 -47.98 19.01
CA ASN A 820 -22.97 -49.35 19.53
C ASN A 820 -21.66 -50.14 19.37
N ARG A 821 -20.93 -49.96 18.26
CA ARG A 821 -19.59 -50.54 18.07
C ARG A 821 -18.61 -50.02 19.13
N ALA A 822 -18.58 -48.70 19.34
CA ALA A 822 -17.76 -48.09 20.39
C ALA A 822 -18.13 -48.65 21.78
N LYS A 823 -19.42 -48.82 22.06
CA LYS A 823 -19.92 -49.39 23.31
C LYS A 823 -19.45 -50.82 23.56
N THR A 824 -19.40 -51.67 22.53
CA THR A 824 -18.88 -53.04 22.62
C THR A 824 -17.44 -53.03 23.14
N VAL A 825 -16.58 -52.19 22.55
CA VAL A 825 -15.17 -52.04 22.93
C VAL A 825 -15.00 -51.43 24.31
N HIS A 826 -15.72 -50.34 24.58
CA HIS A 826 -15.73 -49.67 25.89
C HIS A 826 -16.11 -50.64 27.01
N THR A 827 -17.13 -51.47 26.81
CA THR A 827 -17.56 -52.46 27.80
C THR A 827 -16.51 -53.54 28.02
N GLY A 828 -15.84 -53.98 26.94
CA GLY A 828 -14.70 -54.90 27.02
C GLY A 828 -13.54 -54.34 27.83
N ILE A 829 -13.11 -53.11 27.53
CA ILE A 829 -12.05 -52.41 28.27
C ILE A 829 -12.39 -52.28 29.74
N ASN A 830 -13.61 -51.81 30.08
CA ASN A 830 -14.02 -51.62 31.47
C ASN A 830 -14.06 -52.94 32.24
N LYS A 831 -14.56 -54.02 31.61
CA LYS A 831 -14.62 -55.36 32.22
C LYS A 831 -13.23 -55.92 32.53
N GLU A 832 -12.31 -55.90 31.56
CA GLU A 832 -11.00 -56.53 31.70
C GLU A 832 -10.04 -55.70 32.56
N SER A 833 -10.08 -54.36 32.46
CA SER A 833 -9.33 -53.45 33.33
C SER A 833 -9.88 -53.40 34.76
N LYS A 834 -11.08 -53.94 35.01
CA LYS A 834 -11.80 -53.89 36.30
C LYS A 834 -12.00 -52.44 36.79
N GLY A 835 -12.24 -51.51 35.86
CA GLY A 835 -12.42 -50.09 36.16
C GLY A 835 -11.13 -49.34 36.52
N LYS A 836 -9.94 -49.90 36.23
CA LYS A 836 -8.65 -49.28 36.52
C LYS A 836 -8.14 -48.47 35.34
N TYR A 837 -8.57 -47.22 35.26
CA TYR A 837 -8.13 -46.21 34.30
C TYR A 837 -8.42 -44.81 34.85
N ALA A 838 -7.72 -43.78 34.37
CA ALA A 838 -7.94 -42.40 34.79
C ALA A 838 -9.21 -41.83 34.15
N ASN A 839 -9.44 -42.13 32.87
CA ASN A 839 -10.66 -41.80 32.15
C ASN A 839 -10.92 -42.82 31.03
N LEU A 840 -12.19 -43.10 30.75
CA LEU A 840 -12.62 -43.95 29.63
C LEU A 840 -13.87 -43.32 29.00
N GLU A 841 -13.69 -42.76 27.81
CA GLU A 841 -14.75 -42.11 27.05
C GLU A 841 -15.08 -42.91 25.79
N MET A 842 -16.32 -42.80 25.32
CA MET A 842 -16.75 -43.37 24.04
C MET A 842 -17.64 -42.41 23.28
N ARG A 843 -17.48 -42.40 21.95
CA ARG A 843 -18.37 -41.69 21.03
C ARG A 843 -18.55 -42.46 19.73
N GLY A 844 -19.68 -42.24 19.06
CA GLY A 844 -19.95 -42.76 17.73
C GLY A 844 -20.11 -41.59 16.77
N VAL A 845 -19.32 -41.59 15.69
CA VAL A 845 -19.25 -40.47 14.73
C VAL A 845 -19.98 -40.77 13.42
N GLY A 846 -20.50 -41.98 13.28
CA GLY A 846 -21.13 -42.43 12.05
C GLY A 846 -20.18 -42.29 10.86
N GLU A 847 -20.70 -41.69 9.79
CA GLU A 847 -19.98 -41.42 8.53
C GLU A 847 -19.41 -40.00 8.44
N ASP A 848 -19.57 -39.15 9.48
CA ASP A 848 -19.12 -37.74 9.47
C ASP A 848 -17.61 -37.57 9.62
N GLU A 849 -16.94 -38.53 10.28
CA GLU A 849 -15.49 -38.56 10.46
C GLU A 849 -14.93 -39.85 9.82
N PRO A 850 -14.92 -39.98 8.47
CA PRO A 850 -14.37 -41.16 7.82
C PRO A 850 -12.84 -41.19 8.00
N LEU A 851 -12.31 -42.35 8.38
CA LEU A 851 -10.87 -42.54 8.54
C LEU A 851 -10.17 -42.77 7.18
N TYR A 852 -10.90 -43.32 6.22
CA TYR A 852 -10.42 -43.71 4.90
C TYR A 852 -11.45 -43.34 3.81
N ASP A 853 -11.07 -43.44 2.55
CA ASP A 853 -12.00 -43.21 1.45
C ASP A 853 -13.17 -44.21 1.48
N ASN A 854 -14.32 -43.80 0.94
CA ASN A 854 -15.46 -44.69 0.79
C ASN A 854 -15.68 -45.16 -0.65
N GLU A 855 -14.78 -44.78 -1.56
CA GLU A 855 -14.84 -45.11 -2.98
C GLU A 855 -14.39 -46.56 -3.20
N THR A 856 -13.35 -47.00 -2.49
CA THR A 856 -12.81 -48.35 -2.56
C THR A 856 -13.50 -49.31 -1.58
N PRO A 857 -13.72 -50.59 -1.94
CA PRO A 857 -14.14 -51.62 -0.98
C PRO A 857 -13.27 -51.65 0.27
N GLU A 858 -11.96 -51.57 0.10
CA GLU A 858 -10.94 -51.54 1.13
C GLU A 858 -11.19 -50.44 2.16
N GLY A 859 -11.30 -49.18 1.69
CA GLY A 859 -11.55 -48.03 2.55
C GLY A 859 -12.87 -48.13 3.31
N ARG A 860 -13.94 -48.62 2.66
CA ARG A 860 -15.22 -48.91 3.34
C ARG A 860 -15.08 -49.96 4.44
N PHE A 861 -14.36 -51.05 4.20
CA PHE A 861 -14.08 -52.04 5.24
C PHE A 861 -13.32 -51.43 6.42
N TYR A 862 -12.32 -50.59 6.14
CA TYR A 862 -11.54 -49.92 7.18
C TYR A 862 -12.28 -48.76 7.89
N ASN A 863 -13.33 -48.20 7.29
CA ASN A 863 -14.26 -47.27 7.96
C ASN A 863 -15.28 -47.98 8.87
N ARG A 864 -15.53 -49.28 8.67
CA ARG A 864 -16.36 -50.10 9.58
C ARG A 864 -15.56 -50.51 10.81
N THR A 865 -15.06 -49.53 11.57
CA THR A 865 -14.09 -49.77 12.65
C THR A 865 -14.38 -49.06 13.96
N VAL A 866 -13.62 -49.46 15.00
CA VAL A 866 -13.47 -48.70 16.24
C VAL A 866 -12.00 -48.34 16.40
N GLN A 867 -11.74 -47.05 16.59
CA GLN A 867 -10.44 -46.52 16.98
C GLN A 867 -10.39 -46.41 18.51
N VAL A 868 -9.30 -46.88 19.11
CA VAL A 868 -9.02 -46.76 20.54
C VAL A 868 -7.75 -45.94 20.70
N LEU A 869 -7.83 -44.85 21.46
CA LEU A 869 -6.70 -43.98 21.77
C LEU A 869 -6.39 -44.15 23.25
N ILE A 870 -5.19 -44.62 23.59
CA ILE A 870 -4.74 -44.77 24.97
C ILE A 870 -3.59 -43.79 25.23
N LYS A 871 -3.72 -42.98 26.28
CA LYS A 871 -2.65 -42.09 26.78
C LYS A 871 -2.28 -42.52 28.19
N THR A 872 -1.06 -43.01 28.39
CA THR A 872 -0.63 -43.59 29.67
C THR A 872 0.61 -42.88 30.20
N PRO A 873 0.54 -42.16 31.33
CA PRO A 873 1.72 -41.65 32.01
C PRO A 873 2.68 -42.78 32.39
N ILE A 874 3.91 -42.74 31.89
CA ILE A 874 5.02 -43.64 32.24
C ILE A 874 5.52 -43.21 33.62
N THR A 875 4.93 -43.73 34.69
CA THR A 875 5.49 -43.56 36.04
C THR A 875 6.69 -44.49 36.19
N GLY A 876 7.86 -43.93 36.50
CA GLY A 876 9.12 -44.66 36.65
C GLY A 876 9.06 -45.60 37.84
N LYS A 877 8.61 -46.83 37.60
CA LYS A 877 8.83 -48.04 38.39
C LYS A 877 8.24 -49.22 37.61
N GLU A 878 9.06 -49.82 36.74
CA GLU A 878 9.08 -51.28 36.53
C GLU A 878 10.53 -51.73 36.61
#